data_AF-A0A661PJE3-F1
#
_entry.id   AF-A0A661PJE3-F1
#
_cell.length_a   1.000
_cell.length_b   1.000
_cell.length_c   1.000
_cell.angle_alpha   90.00
_cell.angle_beta   90.00
_cell.angle_gamma   90.00
#
_symmetry.space_group_name_H-M   'P 1'
#
loop_
_entity.id
_entity.type
_entity.pdbx_description
1 polymer ?
#
loop_
_entity_poly.entity_id
_entity_poly.type
_entity_poly.pdbx_seq_one_letter_code
_entity_poly.pdbx_strand_id
1 'polypeptide(L)'
;MTGTSRDPARPRSDITVTLTCNNQCRFCPRTTLRHLTLGSRDQLDDRLGAIRQHSDRVVLTGGEVTQLDDVVAIVARCRALGFEQIGVITNGRRLSDPQLAGDLVAAGLTEACVTVYDVRPVIHDHLTATPGSLAETLAGLDNLLALARAQGSLLVRINTLLCPSNADGMVATVQDLTDRGVGQFLIGDPMLSDFFSEALDHQHVVAVARAIAEDPRLEHCKVLWRGFPPCLFTPVPGVVAEPHDIDTAIVDELDLNAYFAEFFRNFIHLATCDQCANMDRCPGLQKRYLAQHDPTHIVPLQVPSRRPVAESVKDDETALVTARRELGEFPPWSESGRLEVIPTTACPFRCRYCAVKLGQSEARPEMLDRGVDLLLSSRHQQLELQFFGGEPLLRASEVMRTMRRGAALAASQGKSLKFVITTSGLPLDAELLTFLRDFDSKVMFSFDGPADVMARYRPLARSTTETSRVLERKLSQLIQSGVDYFVNLVVTPDGAADLPRRVSYVAGLGARHIQVCYALSPGWTDEAQAQYCESLRHCAALAERSKGPRFRLQNLGSAAEPTVLSNDIIMDVDGTLYDDAALFGEVLLPGLRSVFRLGHVAQIDSFDGLRPTREQNLVALRRAYPDEQGPERRLVEEQLDLARRIQQTLDEIGTPAVRQQDHNPLQDRVLRRPLSHQAKVLERQPALLTLPMLMLENPCTHDCLFCLAKPLEPTPLAQVVTWLGENRQVGLTRLGLAGNEPLGHPDIDAILSEARACGFTRFDVLTSGTALRDPDRARALVDGGVRGYGLPLYAADPKIHDGITQSPGSYAATREAIDTLQSLGAEVHVHANLLRHNLPSLGALEQLVTGELGLPLCVIPIRPKAANRPYLELVPRYADIVVQAEVSCLVGFPLCIASQVQEPAIPSGTIISDVLKVYVLDQPFVKPPKCHHCRWVERCSGTFGPYLDRYGDDELIPQAAPASRSH
;
A
#
# COMPACT_ATOMS: atom_id res chain seq x y z
N MET A 1 -34.25 -7.98 21.69
CA MET A 1 -34.43 -8.83 20.49
C MET A 1 -33.75 -8.15 19.33
N THR A 2 -33.06 -8.97 18.52
CA THR A 2 -32.10 -8.67 17.46
C THR A 2 -32.59 -7.58 16.50
N GLY A 3 -32.08 -6.36 16.66
CA GLY A 3 -32.32 -5.27 15.72
C GLY A 3 -31.58 -5.56 14.43
N THR A 4 -32.33 -5.70 13.35
CA THR A 4 -31.85 -5.84 11.97
C THR A 4 -30.71 -4.87 11.69
N SER A 5 -29.50 -5.44 11.67
CA SER A 5 -28.35 -4.94 10.92
C SER A 5 -28.84 -4.38 9.58
N ARG A 6 -28.55 -3.10 9.27
CA ARG A 6 -28.62 -2.63 7.89
C ARG A 6 -27.53 -3.39 7.13
N ASP A 7 -27.90 -4.48 6.48
CA ASP A 7 -27.02 -5.23 5.60
C ASP A 7 -26.63 -4.32 4.41
N PRO A 8 -25.35 -3.95 4.23
CA PRO A 8 -24.89 -3.15 3.11
C PRO A 8 -25.03 -3.86 1.75
N ALA A 9 -25.33 -5.16 1.72
CA ALA A 9 -25.37 -5.96 0.50
C ALA A 9 -26.63 -5.77 -0.37
N ARG A 10 -27.68 -5.09 0.11
CA ARG A 10 -28.94 -4.86 -0.64
C ARG A 10 -29.53 -3.47 -0.38
N PRO A 11 -29.32 -2.48 -1.29
CA PRO A 11 -29.74 -1.09 -1.05
C PRO A 11 -31.26 -0.89 -1.20
N ARG A 12 -31.82 0.04 -0.42
CA ARG A 12 -33.23 0.48 -0.56
C ARG A 12 -33.39 1.23 -1.90
N SER A 13 -34.41 0.90 -2.68
CA SER A 13 -34.75 1.62 -3.90
C SER A 13 -36.12 2.29 -3.80
N ASP A 14 -36.17 3.59 -4.08
CA ASP A 14 -37.40 4.37 -4.08
C ASP A 14 -37.86 4.61 -5.51
N ILE A 15 -39.13 4.31 -5.79
CA ILE A 15 -39.72 4.48 -7.14
C ILE A 15 -40.91 5.44 -7.08
N THR A 16 -40.85 6.48 -7.91
CA THR A 16 -41.98 7.41 -8.10
C THR A 16 -43.05 6.71 -8.94
N VAL A 17 -44.23 6.47 -8.36
CA VAL A 17 -45.38 5.80 -9.04
C VAL A 17 -46.56 6.74 -9.32
N THR A 18 -46.57 7.92 -8.72
CA THR A 18 -47.60 8.95 -8.96
C THR A 18 -47.04 10.34 -8.71
N LEU A 19 -47.61 11.35 -9.34
CA LEU A 19 -47.36 12.77 -9.03
C LEU A 19 -48.60 13.45 -8.44
N THR A 20 -49.75 12.78 -8.45
CA THR A 20 -51.02 13.31 -7.93
C THR A 20 -51.10 13.10 -6.42
N CYS A 21 -51.61 14.08 -5.69
CA CYS A 21 -51.76 14.01 -4.24
C CYS A 21 -53.02 14.77 -3.80
N ASN A 22 -53.73 14.21 -2.81
CA ASN A 22 -54.92 14.80 -2.20
C ASN A 22 -54.61 15.88 -1.15
N ASN A 23 -53.34 16.11 -0.82
CA ASN A 23 -52.88 17.29 -0.06
C ASN A 23 -52.36 18.38 -1.01
N GLN A 24 -52.35 19.62 -0.55
CA GLN A 24 -51.73 20.77 -1.24
C GLN A 24 -50.65 21.40 -0.36
N CYS A 25 -49.75 20.56 0.18
CA CYS A 25 -48.78 21.00 1.18
C CYS A 25 -48.03 22.24 0.71
N ARG A 26 -47.96 23.25 1.57
CA ARG A 26 -47.42 24.58 1.26
C ARG A 26 -45.96 24.56 0.81
N PHE A 27 -45.26 23.47 1.09
CA PHE A 27 -43.84 23.28 0.87
C PHE A 27 -43.51 22.12 -0.08
N CYS A 28 -44.50 21.42 -0.64
CA CYS A 28 -44.20 20.22 -1.42
C CYS A 28 -43.53 20.58 -2.77
N PRO A 29 -42.29 20.12 -3.02
CA PRO A 29 -41.59 20.41 -4.28
C PRO A 29 -42.26 19.79 -5.50
N ARG A 30 -43.03 18.72 -5.32
CA ARG A 30 -43.72 18.02 -6.40
C ARG A 30 -45.01 18.71 -6.84
N THR A 31 -45.45 19.77 -6.17
CA THR A 31 -46.65 20.53 -6.57
C THR A 31 -46.50 21.11 -7.97
N THR A 32 -45.30 21.58 -8.31
CA THR A 32 -44.99 22.09 -9.66
C THR A 32 -44.88 20.98 -10.69
N LEU A 33 -44.73 19.71 -10.31
CA LEU A 33 -44.56 18.56 -11.21
C LEU A 33 -45.89 17.84 -11.52
N ARG A 34 -47.01 18.20 -10.86
CA ARG A 34 -48.31 17.53 -11.02
C ARG A 34 -48.90 17.58 -12.44
N HIS A 35 -48.38 18.46 -13.29
CA HIS A 35 -48.78 18.57 -14.69
C HIS A 35 -48.08 17.56 -15.60
N LEU A 36 -47.03 16.89 -15.10
CA LEU A 36 -46.29 15.88 -15.84
C LEU A 36 -47.00 14.53 -15.74
N THR A 37 -46.90 13.73 -16.80
CA THR A 37 -47.45 12.37 -16.86
C THR A 37 -46.30 11.38 -16.66
N LEU A 38 -46.45 10.44 -15.72
CA LEU A 38 -45.54 9.31 -15.58
C LEU A 38 -45.88 8.25 -16.65
N GLY A 39 -44.90 7.45 -17.04
CA GLY A 39 -45.02 6.39 -18.04
C GLY A 39 -46.17 5.39 -17.80
N SER A 40 -46.45 4.61 -18.83
CA SER A 40 -47.50 3.59 -18.86
C SER A 40 -47.24 2.42 -17.89
N ARG A 41 -48.29 1.65 -17.57
CA ARG A 41 -48.23 0.50 -16.66
C ARG A 41 -47.18 -0.54 -17.05
N ASP A 42 -46.99 -0.77 -18.35
CA ASP A 42 -45.98 -1.72 -18.85
C ASP A 42 -44.55 -1.27 -18.51
N GLN A 43 -44.33 0.05 -18.44
CA GLN A 43 -43.04 0.63 -18.06
C GLN A 43 -42.79 0.55 -16.55
N LEU A 44 -43.84 0.54 -15.71
CA LEU A 44 -43.70 0.36 -14.26
C LEU A 44 -43.20 -1.06 -13.92
N ASP A 45 -43.72 -2.08 -14.59
CA ASP A 45 -43.29 -3.47 -14.39
C ASP A 45 -41.83 -3.69 -14.81
N ASP A 46 -41.41 -3.10 -15.94
CA ASP A 46 -40.01 -3.13 -16.37
C ASP A 46 -39.09 -2.43 -15.36
N ARG A 47 -39.52 -1.27 -14.83
CA ARG A 47 -38.77 -0.53 -13.79
C ARG A 47 -38.69 -1.31 -12.48
N LEU A 48 -39.79 -1.92 -12.03
CA LEU A 48 -39.79 -2.79 -10.85
C LEU A 48 -38.93 -4.03 -11.08
N GLY A 49 -38.94 -4.60 -12.28
CA GLY A 49 -38.06 -5.69 -12.69
C GLY A 49 -36.58 -5.30 -12.65
N ALA A 50 -36.23 -4.12 -13.16
CA ALA A 50 -34.89 -3.57 -13.08
C ALA A 50 -34.45 -3.35 -11.63
N ILE A 51 -35.32 -2.75 -10.80
CA ILE A 51 -35.04 -2.58 -9.36
C ILE A 51 -34.84 -3.94 -8.69
N ARG A 52 -35.64 -4.94 -9.04
CA ARG A 52 -35.55 -6.27 -8.45
C ARG A 52 -34.23 -6.97 -8.76
N GLN A 53 -33.57 -6.64 -9.87
CA GLN A 53 -32.26 -7.21 -10.21
C GLN A 53 -31.18 -6.84 -9.20
N HIS A 54 -31.34 -5.70 -8.49
CA HIS A 54 -30.31 -5.17 -7.58
C HIS A 54 -30.83 -4.84 -6.18
N SER A 55 -32.12 -5.05 -5.88
CA SER A 55 -32.71 -4.82 -4.56
C SER A 55 -33.84 -5.80 -4.26
N ASP A 56 -33.91 -6.28 -3.02
CA ASP A 56 -35.07 -6.99 -2.46
C ASP A 56 -36.03 -6.05 -1.71
N ARG A 57 -35.71 -4.76 -1.65
CA ARG A 57 -36.47 -3.71 -0.98
C ARG A 57 -36.86 -2.58 -1.93
N VAL A 58 -38.16 -2.45 -2.17
CA VAL A 58 -38.74 -1.34 -2.93
C VAL A 58 -39.63 -0.49 -2.05
N VAL A 59 -39.53 0.84 -2.19
CA VAL A 59 -40.45 1.79 -1.56
C VAL A 59 -41.17 2.58 -2.64
N LEU A 60 -42.50 2.44 -2.68
CA LEU A 60 -43.36 3.20 -3.56
C LEU A 60 -43.51 4.61 -2.98
N THR A 61 -43.19 5.62 -3.79
CA THR A 61 -43.21 7.03 -3.40
C THR A 61 -43.75 7.92 -4.53
N GLY A 62 -43.77 9.24 -4.32
CA GLY A 62 -44.23 10.23 -5.30
C GLY A 62 -45.18 11.26 -4.69
N GLY A 63 -46.35 11.44 -5.30
CA GLY A 63 -47.48 12.20 -4.77
C GLY A 63 -48.13 11.50 -3.58
N GLU A 64 -49.37 11.03 -3.70
CA GLU A 64 -50.01 10.16 -2.72
C GLU A 64 -50.25 8.77 -3.32
N VAL A 65 -49.43 7.79 -2.93
CA VAL A 65 -49.46 6.43 -3.48
C VAL A 65 -50.79 5.74 -3.24
N THR A 66 -51.42 5.95 -2.08
CA THR A 66 -52.68 5.29 -1.70
C THR A 66 -53.92 5.83 -2.43
N GLN A 67 -53.76 6.86 -3.29
CA GLN A 67 -54.81 7.36 -4.18
C GLN A 67 -54.89 6.59 -5.50
N LEU A 68 -53.88 5.77 -5.84
CA LEU A 68 -53.93 4.95 -7.03
C LEU A 68 -54.99 3.86 -6.87
N ASP A 69 -55.95 3.80 -7.81
CA ASP A 69 -57.03 2.81 -7.78
C ASP A 69 -56.52 1.36 -7.79
N ASP A 70 -55.33 1.13 -8.35
CA ASP A 70 -54.69 -0.17 -8.46
C ASP A 70 -53.49 -0.36 -7.50
N VAL A 71 -53.37 0.46 -6.45
CA VAL A 71 -52.25 0.39 -5.48
C VAL A 71 -52.06 -1.02 -4.87
N VAL A 72 -53.16 -1.71 -4.56
CA VAL A 72 -53.13 -3.09 -4.02
C VAL A 72 -52.53 -4.05 -5.05
N ALA A 73 -52.87 -3.88 -6.32
CA ALA A 73 -52.30 -4.67 -7.41
C ALA A 73 -50.81 -4.39 -7.61
N ILE A 74 -50.37 -3.13 -7.45
CA ILE A 74 -48.94 -2.76 -7.53
C ILE A 74 -48.14 -3.42 -6.39
N VAL A 75 -48.67 -3.41 -5.15
CA VAL A 75 -48.02 -4.10 -4.01
C VAL A 75 -47.97 -5.61 -4.25
N ALA A 76 -49.08 -6.22 -4.67
CA ALA A 76 -49.12 -7.64 -5.00
C ALA A 76 -48.14 -8.00 -6.13
N ARG A 77 -47.97 -7.10 -7.11
CA ARG A 77 -47.00 -7.26 -8.20
C ARG A 77 -45.56 -7.19 -7.70
N CYS A 78 -45.24 -6.26 -6.81
CA CYS A 78 -43.93 -6.22 -6.16
C CYS A 78 -43.66 -7.54 -5.43
N ARG A 79 -44.64 -8.07 -4.71
CA ARG A 79 -44.52 -9.37 -4.04
C ARG A 79 -44.30 -10.52 -5.03
N ALA A 80 -45.01 -10.53 -6.15
CA ALA A 80 -44.87 -11.53 -7.21
C ALA A 80 -43.52 -11.45 -7.93
N LEU A 81 -42.92 -10.26 -8.07
CA LEU A 81 -41.56 -10.08 -8.56
C LEU A 81 -40.50 -10.51 -7.53
N GLY A 82 -40.90 -10.86 -6.31
CA GLY A 82 -40.03 -11.42 -5.30
C GLY A 82 -39.35 -10.37 -4.41
N PHE A 83 -39.93 -9.17 -4.28
CA PHE A 83 -39.52 -8.22 -3.26
C PHE A 83 -39.89 -8.76 -1.86
N GLU A 84 -38.91 -8.76 -0.96
CA GLU A 84 -39.08 -9.21 0.43
C GLU A 84 -39.56 -8.07 1.33
N GLN A 85 -39.13 -6.85 1.04
CA GLN A 85 -39.54 -5.63 1.74
C GLN A 85 -40.22 -4.66 0.78
N ILE A 86 -41.50 -4.38 1.04
CA ILE A 86 -42.32 -3.51 0.20
C ILE A 86 -42.83 -2.37 1.07
N GLY A 87 -42.34 -1.17 0.80
CA GLY A 87 -42.67 0.03 1.53
C GLY A 87 -43.59 0.98 0.76
N VAL A 88 -44.38 1.78 1.48
CA VAL A 88 -45.08 2.94 0.92
C VAL A 88 -44.77 4.20 1.72
N ILE A 89 -44.51 5.31 1.03
CA ILE A 89 -44.54 6.65 1.63
C ILE A 89 -45.91 7.25 1.33
N THR A 90 -46.65 7.62 2.38
CA THR A 90 -48.05 8.05 2.29
C THR A 90 -48.36 9.14 3.31
N ASN A 91 -49.37 9.96 3.04
CA ASN A 91 -50.00 10.84 4.03
C ASN A 91 -51.06 10.12 4.89
N GLY A 92 -51.35 8.85 4.62
CA GLY A 92 -52.21 7.98 5.45
C GLY A 92 -53.70 8.23 5.36
N ARG A 93 -54.18 9.29 4.69
CA ARG A 93 -55.60 9.69 4.74
C ARG A 93 -56.56 8.64 4.18
N ARG A 94 -56.21 8.01 3.05
CA ARG A 94 -57.01 6.93 2.45
C ARG A 94 -57.04 5.67 3.30
N LEU A 95 -56.03 5.47 4.14
CA LEU A 95 -55.91 4.31 5.02
C LEU A 95 -56.81 4.41 6.26
N SER A 96 -57.53 5.54 6.43
CA SER A 96 -58.66 5.62 7.36
C SER A 96 -59.76 4.61 7.03
N ASP A 97 -59.84 4.16 5.77
CA ASP A 97 -60.59 2.96 5.38
C ASP A 97 -59.83 1.70 5.81
N PRO A 98 -60.31 0.96 6.82
CA PRO A 98 -59.62 -0.22 7.33
C PRO A 98 -59.55 -1.36 6.31
N GLN A 99 -60.47 -1.41 5.33
CA GLN A 99 -60.46 -2.43 4.28
C GLN A 99 -59.23 -2.25 3.38
N LEU A 100 -58.99 -1.02 2.89
CA LEU A 100 -57.84 -0.71 2.06
C LEU A 100 -56.50 -0.96 2.79
N ALA A 101 -56.42 -0.57 4.08
CA ALA A 101 -55.24 -0.84 4.89
C ALA A 101 -54.98 -2.36 5.04
N GLY A 102 -56.03 -3.14 5.29
CA GLY A 102 -55.97 -4.59 5.36
C GLY A 102 -55.55 -5.23 4.03
N ASP A 103 -56.12 -4.77 2.92
CA ASP A 103 -55.84 -5.30 1.57
C ASP A 103 -54.39 -5.06 1.14
N LEU A 104 -53.80 -3.89 1.48
CA LEU A 104 -52.39 -3.60 1.22
C LEU A 104 -51.46 -4.54 1.98
N VAL A 105 -51.74 -4.77 3.27
CA VAL A 105 -50.94 -5.70 4.09
C VAL A 105 -51.10 -7.13 3.59
N ALA A 106 -52.31 -7.55 3.25
CA ALA A 106 -52.59 -8.87 2.67
C ALA A 106 -51.89 -9.07 1.31
N ALA A 107 -51.75 -8.00 0.51
CA ALA A 107 -51.02 -8.02 -0.76
C ALA A 107 -49.49 -8.12 -0.59
N GLY A 108 -48.96 -7.89 0.62
CA GLY A 108 -47.54 -8.05 0.94
C GLY A 108 -46.82 -6.79 1.40
N LEU A 109 -47.54 -5.72 1.77
CA LEU A 109 -46.92 -4.52 2.33
C LEU A 109 -46.22 -4.84 3.66
N THR A 110 -44.94 -4.51 3.78
CA THR A 110 -44.14 -4.75 4.98
C THR A 110 -43.71 -3.46 5.68
N GLU A 111 -43.81 -2.31 5.02
CA GLU A 111 -43.47 -1.01 5.60
C GLU A 111 -44.46 0.09 5.18
N ALA A 112 -44.95 0.86 6.16
CA ALA A 112 -45.73 2.06 5.92
C ALA A 112 -45.06 3.26 6.59
N CYS A 113 -44.63 4.22 5.78
CA CYS A 113 -44.03 5.47 6.24
C CYS A 113 -45.09 6.58 6.11
N VAL A 114 -45.77 6.87 7.22
CA VAL A 114 -46.90 7.80 7.26
C VAL A 114 -46.41 9.21 7.58
N THR A 115 -46.84 10.19 6.81
CA THR A 115 -46.43 11.58 7.00
C THR A 115 -47.35 12.30 7.98
N VAL A 116 -46.82 12.71 9.13
CA VAL A 116 -47.53 13.49 10.16
C VAL A 116 -46.68 14.69 10.55
N TYR A 117 -47.17 15.91 10.27
CA TYR A 117 -46.41 17.13 10.53
C TYR A 117 -46.54 17.68 11.94
N ASP A 118 -47.68 17.51 12.58
CA ASP A 118 -47.99 17.99 13.93
C ASP A 118 -49.27 17.28 14.42
N VAL A 119 -49.39 17.00 15.72
CA VAL A 119 -50.63 16.43 16.30
C VAL A 119 -51.70 17.48 16.59
N ARG A 120 -51.41 18.77 16.42
CA ARG A 120 -52.39 19.85 16.51
C ARG A 120 -53.05 20.04 15.14
N PRO A 121 -54.39 19.86 15.01
CA PRO A 121 -55.08 19.98 13.73
C PRO A 121 -54.82 21.30 13.00
N VAL A 122 -54.78 22.41 13.75
CA VAL A 122 -54.54 23.75 13.19
C VAL A 122 -53.21 23.84 12.46
N ILE A 123 -52.14 23.22 12.99
CA ILE A 123 -50.81 23.28 12.38
C ILE A 123 -50.69 22.28 11.24
N HIS A 124 -51.14 21.05 11.44
CA HIS A 124 -51.08 20.00 10.41
C HIS A 124 -51.88 20.37 9.16
N ASP A 125 -53.13 20.79 9.33
CA ASP A 125 -54.02 21.16 8.22
C ASP A 125 -53.56 22.45 7.54
N HIS A 126 -52.93 23.36 8.30
CA HIS A 126 -52.28 24.54 7.71
C HIS A 126 -51.12 24.13 6.78
N LEU A 127 -50.25 23.24 7.25
CA LEU A 127 -49.07 22.76 6.51
C LEU A 127 -49.45 21.96 5.26
N THR A 128 -50.46 21.09 5.35
CA THR A 128 -51.00 20.32 4.21
C THR A 128 -51.91 21.15 3.30
N ALA A 129 -52.32 22.35 3.76
CA ALA A 129 -53.37 23.17 3.17
C ALA A 129 -54.65 22.37 2.88
N THR A 130 -55.01 21.45 3.77
CA THR A 130 -56.18 20.58 3.60
C THR A 130 -56.90 20.37 4.95
N PRO A 131 -58.06 21.02 5.17
CA PRO A 131 -58.83 20.87 6.41
C PRO A 131 -59.25 19.42 6.66
N GLY A 132 -59.14 18.97 7.90
CA GLY A 132 -59.48 17.61 8.33
C GLY A 132 -58.40 16.57 8.02
N SER A 133 -57.30 16.95 7.37
CA SER A 133 -56.24 16.02 6.96
C SER A 133 -55.65 15.24 8.13
N LEU A 134 -55.46 15.88 9.29
CA LEU A 134 -54.89 15.21 10.45
C LEU A 134 -55.80 14.09 10.98
N ALA A 135 -57.11 14.34 11.06
CA ALA A 135 -58.05 13.35 11.60
C ALA A 135 -58.06 12.08 10.74
N GLU A 136 -58.07 12.24 9.42
CA GLU A 136 -58.00 11.13 8.47
C GLU A 136 -56.64 10.41 8.53
N THR A 137 -55.53 11.17 8.61
CA THR A 137 -54.18 10.61 8.73
C THR A 137 -54.00 9.80 10.01
N LEU A 138 -54.47 10.31 11.16
CA LEU A 138 -54.38 9.60 12.43
C LEU A 138 -55.27 8.36 12.45
N ALA A 139 -56.48 8.41 11.88
CA ALA A 139 -57.32 7.22 11.72
C ALA A 139 -56.63 6.15 10.86
N GLY A 140 -55.96 6.55 9.77
CA GLY A 140 -55.19 5.63 8.95
C GLY A 140 -53.95 5.06 9.64
N LEU A 141 -53.27 5.89 10.43
CA LEU A 141 -52.15 5.45 11.27
C LEU A 141 -52.61 4.41 12.31
N ASP A 142 -53.73 4.67 13.00
CA ASP A 142 -54.28 3.78 14.02
C ASP A 142 -54.67 2.41 13.41
N ASN A 143 -55.25 2.40 12.20
CA ASN A 143 -55.53 1.17 11.45
C ASN A 143 -54.24 0.37 11.14
N LEU A 144 -53.20 1.03 10.65
CA LEU A 144 -51.91 0.39 10.35
C LEU A 144 -51.23 -0.16 11.62
N LEU A 145 -51.29 0.58 12.73
CA LEU A 145 -50.73 0.14 14.01
C LEU A 145 -51.51 -1.05 14.59
N ALA A 146 -52.84 -1.10 14.41
CA ALA A 146 -53.64 -2.27 14.77
C ALA A 146 -53.22 -3.51 13.95
N LEU A 147 -53.01 -3.36 12.65
CA LEU A 147 -52.54 -4.43 11.77
C LEU A 147 -51.12 -4.89 12.12
N ALA A 148 -50.21 -3.95 12.43
CA ALA A 148 -48.84 -4.25 12.86
C ALA A 148 -48.81 -5.08 14.15
N ARG A 149 -49.68 -4.77 15.13
CA ARG A 149 -49.82 -5.57 16.37
C ARG A 149 -50.39 -6.96 16.11
N ALA A 150 -51.33 -7.08 15.16
CA ALA A 150 -52.00 -8.34 14.85
C ALA A 150 -51.12 -9.32 14.06
N GLN A 151 -50.31 -8.82 13.12
CA GLN A 151 -49.54 -9.67 12.18
C GLN A 151 -48.02 -9.69 12.44
N GLY A 152 -47.48 -8.70 13.17
CA GLY A 152 -46.06 -8.63 13.55
C GLY A 152 -45.06 -8.35 12.42
N SER A 153 -45.48 -8.37 11.15
CA SER A 153 -44.63 -8.21 9.96
C SER A 153 -44.67 -6.83 9.32
N LEU A 154 -45.55 -5.93 9.78
CA LEU A 154 -45.67 -4.56 9.26
C LEU A 154 -44.91 -3.58 10.15
N LEU A 155 -43.96 -2.86 9.56
CA LEU A 155 -43.26 -1.76 10.20
C LEU A 155 -43.95 -0.43 9.88
N VAL A 156 -44.42 0.27 10.91
CA VAL A 156 -44.98 1.62 10.78
C VAL A 156 -43.97 2.65 11.25
N ARG A 157 -43.66 3.63 10.40
CA ARG A 157 -42.77 4.75 10.71
C ARG A 157 -43.45 6.07 10.42
N ILE A 158 -42.97 7.13 11.06
CA ILE A 158 -43.42 8.49 10.78
C ILE A 158 -42.38 9.23 9.96
N ASN A 159 -42.83 9.83 8.87
CA ASN A 159 -42.09 10.83 8.13
C ASN A 159 -42.60 12.22 8.53
N THR A 160 -41.70 13.15 8.83
CA THR A 160 -42.08 14.52 9.14
C THR A 160 -40.99 15.48 8.70
N LEU A 161 -41.31 16.77 8.77
CA LEU A 161 -40.34 17.84 8.59
C LEU A 161 -40.38 18.75 9.81
N LEU A 162 -39.27 19.41 10.09
CA LEU A 162 -39.19 20.41 11.15
C LEU A 162 -39.11 21.82 10.55
N CYS A 163 -40.13 22.63 10.76
CA CYS A 163 -40.22 24.00 10.25
C CYS A 163 -40.69 24.99 11.34
N PRO A 164 -40.62 26.31 11.08
CA PRO A 164 -41.05 27.30 12.07
C PRO A 164 -42.47 27.09 12.61
N SER A 165 -43.40 26.60 11.78
CA SER A 165 -44.80 26.40 12.17
C SER A 165 -45.02 25.25 13.15
N ASN A 166 -44.15 24.22 13.17
CA ASN A 166 -44.33 23.03 14.01
C ASN A 166 -43.19 22.81 15.03
N ALA A 167 -42.12 23.62 15.00
CA ALA A 167 -40.96 23.44 15.89
C ALA A 167 -41.33 23.35 17.37
N ASP A 168 -42.15 24.28 17.86
CA ASP A 168 -42.60 24.31 19.26
C ASP A 168 -43.44 23.08 19.68
N GLY A 169 -44.08 22.42 18.71
CA GLY A 169 -44.95 21.26 18.95
C GLY A 169 -44.30 19.92 18.59
N MET A 170 -43.07 19.91 18.07
CA MET A 170 -42.46 18.69 17.53
C MET A 170 -42.23 17.64 18.62
N VAL A 171 -41.74 18.06 19.80
CA VAL A 171 -41.50 17.14 20.92
C VAL A 171 -42.82 16.49 21.38
N ALA A 172 -43.89 17.28 21.50
CA ALA A 172 -45.23 16.78 21.85
C ALA A 172 -45.81 15.86 20.76
N THR A 173 -45.53 16.16 19.49
CA THR A 173 -45.92 15.31 18.34
C THR A 173 -45.24 13.95 18.41
N VAL A 174 -43.93 13.90 18.66
CA VAL A 174 -43.19 12.64 18.80
C VAL A 174 -43.68 11.85 20.02
N GLN A 175 -43.98 12.51 21.14
CA GLN A 175 -44.55 11.88 22.34
C GLN A 175 -45.93 11.24 22.06
N ASP A 176 -46.88 12.00 21.52
CA ASP A 176 -48.23 11.48 21.23
C ASP A 176 -48.20 10.30 20.24
N LEU A 177 -47.38 10.38 19.19
CA LEU A 177 -47.22 9.30 18.23
C LEU A 177 -46.50 8.08 18.84
N THR A 178 -45.59 8.29 19.78
CA THR A 178 -44.95 7.21 20.56
C THR A 178 -45.98 6.53 21.46
N ASP A 179 -46.82 7.29 22.17
CA ASP A 179 -47.89 6.78 23.02
C ASP A 179 -48.92 5.94 22.22
N ARG A 180 -49.13 6.29 20.94
CA ARG A 180 -49.93 5.50 19.99
C ARG A 180 -49.26 4.20 19.55
N GLY A 181 -47.94 4.04 19.76
CA GLY A 181 -47.18 2.84 19.46
C GLY A 181 -46.18 2.97 18.29
N VAL A 182 -45.87 4.19 17.83
CA VAL A 182 -44.83 4.40 16.82
C VAL A 182 -43.45 4.40 17.48
N GLY A 183 -42.54 3.55 17.00
CA GLY A 183 -41.16 3.48 17.51
C GLY A 183 -40.09 4.10 16.60
N GLN A 184 -40.44 4.64 15.42
CA GLN A 184 -39.47 5.15 14.44
C GLN A 184 -39.93 6.43 13.74
N PHE A 185 -39.06 7.44 13.74
CA PHE A 185 -39.32 8.78 13.22
C PHE A 185 -38.21 9.22 12.27
N LEU A 186 -38.60 9.80 11.14
CA LEU A 186 -37.74 10.46 10.17
C LEU A 186 -38.07 11.95 10.22
N ILE A 187 -37.20 12.76 10.82
CA ILE A 187 -37.38 14.22 10.93
C ILE A 187 -36.47 14.88 9.89
N GLY A 188 -37.07 15.43 8.85
CA GLY A 188 -36.36 16.10 7.77
C GLY A 188 -36.19 17.62 7.98
N ASP A 189 -35.06 18.16 7.55
CA ASP A 189 -34.94 19.58 7.25
C ASP A 189 -35.80 19.88 6.00
N PRO A 190 -36.59 20.97 5.98
CA PRO A 190 -37.31 21.45 4.81
C PRO A 190 -36.42 21.84 3.61
N MET A 191 -35.13 21.48 3.62
CA MET A 191 -34.15 21.52 2.52
C MET A 191 -34.78 21.50 1.14
N LEU A 192 -35.73 20.60 0.91
CA LEU A 192 -36.42 20.33 -0.34
C LEU A 192 -37.38 21.42 -0.83
N SER A 193 -37.47 22.60 -0.20
CA SER A 193 -38.48 23.60 -0.56
C SER A 193 -38.03 25.06 -0.45
N ASP A 194 -37.92 25.72 -1.60
CA ASP A 194 -37.86 27.19 -1.73
C ASP A 194 -39.19 27.87 -1.33
N PHE A 195 -40.20 27.08 -0.94
CA PHE A 195 -41.57 27.51 -0.69
C PHE A 195 -41.84 28.07 0.72
N PHE A 196 -40.89 27.94 1.66
CA PHE A 196 -40.94 28.65 2.93
C PHE A 196 -40.15 29.97 2.83
N SER A 197 -40.74 31.07 3.30
CA SER A 197 -40.05 32.37 3.37
C SER A 197 -39.02 32.45 4.49
N GLU A 198 -39.15 31.62 5.52
CA GLU A 198 -38.33 31.65 6.74
C GLU A 198 -37.63 30.30 6.98
N ALA A 199 -36.33 30.33 7.27
CA ALA A 199 -35.54 29.20 7.72
C ALA A 199 -35.62 29.09 9.26
N LEU A 200 -35.75 27.87 9.79
CA LEU A 200 -35.70 27.64 11.23
C LEU A 200 -34.27 27.82 11.75
N ASP A 201 -34.11 28.53 12.88
CA ASP A 201 -32.82 28.66 13.55
C ASP A 201 -32.29 27.28 13.97
N HIS A 202 -31.06 26.97 13.59
CA HIS A 202 -30.36 25.74 13.92
C HIS A 202 -30.23 25.52 15.43
N GLN A 203 -30.14 26.58 16.24
CA GLN A 203 -30.17 26.44 17.69
C GLN A 203 -31.50 25.88 18.20
N HIS A 204 -32.61 26.25 17.56
CA HIS A 204 -33.92 25.69 17.87
C HIS A 204 -34.00 24.21 17.44
N VAL A 205 -33.44 23.86 16.27
CA VAL A 205 -33.32 22.44 15.85
C VAL A 205 -32.57 21.61 16.90
N VAL A 206 -31.43 22.11 17.39
CA VAL A 206 -30.65 21.45 18.45
C VAL A 206 -31.44 21.33 19.75
N ALA A 207 -32.22 22.36 20.12
CA ALA A 207 -33.05 22.32 21.31
C ALA A 207 -34.15 21.25 21.21
N VAL A 208 -34.82 21.13 20.06
CA VAL A 208 -35.81 20.06 19.81
C VAL A 208 -35.14 18.69 19.83
N ALA A 209 -33.99 18.54 19.16
CA ALA A 209 -33.25 17.28 19.14
C ALA A 209 -32.81 16.83 20.54
N ARG A 210 -32.33 17.78 21.35
CA ARG A 210 -31.99 17.55 22.76
C ARG A 210 -33.20 17.12 23.57
N ALA A 211 -34.30 17.86 23.47
CA ALA A 211 -35.52 17.54 24.21
C ALA A 211 -36.07 16.15 23.86
N ILE A 212 -35.96 15.71 22.61
CA ILE A 212 -36.34 14.36 22.18
C ILE A 212 -35.36 13.31 22.74
N ALA A 213 -34.04 13.56 22.64
CA ALA A 213 -33.01 12.61 23.07
C ALA A 213 -32.96 12.42 24.60
N GLU A 214 -33.29 13.46 25.36
CA GLU A 214 -33.25 13.46 26.83
C GLU A 214 -34.59 13.06 27.47
N ASP A 215 -35.68 12.88 26.70
CA ASP A 215 -36.97 12.44 27.23
C ASP A 215 -36.97 10.92 27.48
N PRO A 216 -37.10 10.44 28.74
CA PRO A 216 -37.09 9.02 29.05
C PRO A 216 -38.23 8.24 28.38
N ARG A 217 -39.35 8.89 28.02
CA ARG A 217 -40.46 8.24 27.30
C ARG A 217 -40.08 7.83 25.88
N LEU A 218 -39.04 8.46 25.33
CA LEU A 218 -38.62 8.30 23.94
C LEU A 218 -37.35 7.46 23.81
N GLU A 219 -36.80 6.92 24.90
CA GLU A 219 -35.55 6.15 24.90
C GLU A 219 -35.58 4.94 23.94
N HIS A 220 -36.76 4.34 23.75
CA HIS A 220 -36.94 3.20 22.85
C HIS A 220 -37.23 3.60 21.39
N CYS A 221 -37.44 4.88 21.13
CA CYS A 221 -37.73 5.40 19.80
C CYS A 221 -36.44 5.64 19.01
N LYS A 222 -36.47 5.29 17.72
CA LYS A 222 -35.40 5.61 16.77
C LYS A 222 -35.76 6.86 16.01
N VAL A 223 -35.02 7.94 16.25
CA VAL A 223 -35.22 9.22 15.56
C VAL A 223 -34.04 9.49 14.64
N LEU A 224 -34.32 9.60 13.34
CA LEU A 224 -33.33 9.89 12.32
C LEU A 224 -33.51 11.32 11.80
N TRP A 225 -32.43 12.10 11.86
CA TRP A 225 -32.41 13.48 11.40
C TRP A 225 -31.88 13.54 9.98
N ARG A 226 -32.73 13.89 9.02
CA ARG A 226 -32.42 13.85 7.58
C ARG A 226 -32.23 15.25 7.04
N GLY A 227 -31.13 15.45 6.31
CA GLY A 227 -30.85 16.73 5.65
C GLY A 227 -30.26 17.82 6.54
N PHE A 228 -30.07 17.55 7.83
CA PHE A 228 -29.37 18.47 8.69
C PHE A 228 -27.84 18.21 8.63
N PRO A 229 -26.99 19.26 8.67
CA PRO A 229 -25.55 19.10 8.79
C PRO A 229 -25.18 18.29 10.04
N PRO A 230 -24.36 17.23 9.96
CA PRO A 230 -24.06 16.39 11.12
C PRO A 230 -23.36 17.14 12.26
N CYS A 231 -22.59 18.19 11.94
CA CYS A 231 -21.96 19.07 12.93
C CYS A 231 -22.97 19.76 13.86
N LEU A 232 -24.22 19.93 13.42
CA LEU A 232 -25.27 20.57 14.19
C LEU A 232 -25.56 19.82 15.49
N PHE A 233 -25.49 18.50 15.47
CA PHE A 233 -25.88 17.65 16.61
C PHE A 233 -24.71 17.25 17.51
N THR A 234 -23.51 17.78 17.27
CA THR A 234 -22.34 17.59 18.16
C THR A 234 -22.67 17.86 19.65
N PRO A 235 -23.49 18.87 20.00
CA PRO A 235 -23.86 19.13 21.39
C PRO A 235 -24.86 18.13 22.01
N VAL A 236 -25.44 17.20 21.23
CA VAL A 236 -26.50 16.29 21.66
C VAL A 236 -26.07 14.83 21.44
N PRO A 237 -25.53 14.17 22.48
CA PRO A 237 -25.09 12.77 22.39
C PRO A 237 -26.21 11.83 21.94
N GLY A 238 -25.88 10.83 21.13
CA GLY A 238 -26.82 9.79 20.68
C GLY A 238 -27.72 10.17 19.51
N VAL A 239 -27.67 11.43 19.03
CA VAL A 239 -28.41 11.85 17.84
C VAL A 239 -27.69 11.39 16.56
N VAL A 240 -28.42 10.67 15.71
CA VAL A 240 -27.92 10.24 14.39
C VAL A 240 -28.46 11.17 13.32
N ALA A 241 -27.55 11.85 12.63
CA ALA A 241 -27.85 12.70 11.49
C ALA A 241 -27.32 12.08 10.20
N GLU A 242 -28.18 11.99 9.20
CA GLU A 242 -27.83 11.61 7.84
C GLU A 242 -27.87 12.88 6.96
N PRO A 243 -26.70 13.40 6.53
CA PRO A 243 -26.63 14.63 5.76
C PRO A 243 -27.40 14.52 4.44
N HIS A 244 -27.59 13.30 3.91
CA HIS A 244 -28.47 12.91 2.80
C HIS A 244 -28.83 11.43 2.83
N ASP A 245 -29.87 11.04 2.08
CA ASP A 245 -30.14 9.64 1.71
C ASP A 245 -29.18 9.20 0.59
N ILE A 246 -27.87 9.20 0.87
CA ILE A 246 -26.82 8.84 -0.11
C ILE A 246 -26.93 7.37 -0.55
N ASP A 247 -27.55 6.54 0.30
CA ASP A 247 -27.69 5.08 0.11
C ASP A 247 -29.02 4.68 -0.59
N THR A 248 -29.80 5.64 -1.14
CA THR A 248 -31.11 5.36 -1.78
C THR A 248 -31.06 5.65 -3.28
N ALA A 249 -31.19 4.61 -4.10
CA ALA A 249 -31.37 4.78 -5.55
C ALA A 249 -32.81 5.23 -5.83
N ILE A 250 -32.97 6.44 -6.39
CA ILE A 250 -34.27 6.95 -6.85
C ILE A 250 -34.39 6.64 -8.34
N VAL A 251 -35.37 5.80 -8.72
CA VAL A 251 -35.63 5.44 -10.12
C VAL A 251 -36.80 6.27 -10.64
N ASP A 252 -36.50 7.40 -11.29
CA ASP A 252 -37.49 8.32 -11.87
C ASP A 252 -37.30 8.46 -13.40
N GLU A 253 -38.41 8.62 -14.13
CA GLU A 253 -38.43 8.82 -15.60
C GLU A 253 -38.22 10.29 -15.98
N LEU A 254 -38.53 11.19 -15.05
CA LEU A 254 -38.23 12.59 -15.16
C LEU A 254 -36.76 12.75 -14.80
N ASP A 255 -35.96 13.41 -15.63
CA ASP A 255 -34.52 13.69 -15.38
C ASP A 255 -34.33 14.59 -14.14
N LEU A 256 -34.64 14.03 -12.97
CA LEU A 256 -34.57 14.69 -11.66
C LEU A 256 -33.12 14.92 -11.26
N ASN A 257 -32.15 14.33 -11.96
CA ASN A 257 -30.73 14.63 -11.77
C ASN A 257 -30.43 16.11 -12.05
N ALA A 258 -31.08 16.72 -13.04
CA ALA A 258 -30.97 18.16 -13.28
C ALA A 258 -31.58 18.99 -12.14
N TYR A 259 -32.74 18.56 -11.62
CA TYR A 259 -33.39 19.19 -10.47
C TYR A 259 -32.54 19.08 -9.19
N PHE A 260 -31.98 17.90 -8.90
CA PHE A 260 -31.11 17.67 -7.75
C PHE A 260 -29.75 18.37 -7.91
N ALA A 261 -29.19 18.43 -9.12
CA ALA A 261 -27.97 19.19 -9.38
C ALA A 261 -28.18 20.70 -9.16
N GLU A 262 -29.33 21.24 -9.59
CA GLU A 262 -29.71 22.63 -9.30
C GLU A 262 -29.95 22.86 -7.82
N PHE A 263 -30.62 21.93 -7.16
CA PHE A 263 -30.87 21.93 -5.72
C PHE A 263 -29.59 21.98 -4.88
N PHE A 264 -28.57 21.17 -5.20
CA PHE A 264 -27.31 21.17 -4.45
C PHE A 264 -26.52 22.49 -4.62
N ARG A 265 -26.79 23.28 -5.68
CA ARG A 265 -26.23 24.63 -5.81
C ARG A 265 -26.74 25.60 -4.75
N ASN A 266 -27.82 25.27 -4.02
CA ASN A 266 -28.34 26.10 -2.93
C ASN A 266 -27.65 25.88 -1.58
N PHE A 267 -26.66 24.99 -1.52
CA PHE A 267 -25.86 24.77 -0.31
C PHE A 267 -24.47 25.38 -0.43
N ILE A 268 -23.93 25.84 0.70
CA ILE A 268 -22.61 26.47 0.82
C ILE A 268 -21.88 25.85 2.01
N HIS A 269 -20.64 25.44 1.80
CA HIS A 269 -19.69 25.19 2.87
C HIS A 269 -19.08 26.52 3.34
N LEU A 270 -19.04 26.73 4.64
CA LEU A 270 -18.31 27.87 5.23
C LEU A 270 -16.81 27.62 5.09
N ALA A 271 -15.99 28.68 5.18
CA ALA A 271 -14.53 28.53 5.23
C ALA A 271 -14.06 27.64 6.40
N THR A 272 -14.82 27.57 7.49
CA THR A 272 -14.52 26.65 8.59
C THR A 272 -14.72 25.19 8.17
N CYS A 273 -15.64 24.88 7.24
CA CYS A 273 -15.94 23.52 6.81
C CYS A 273 -14.81 22.84 6.03
N ASP A 274 -13.81 23.59 5.55
CA ASP A 274 -12.67 23.07 4.77
C ASP A 274 -11.88 21.98 5.52
N GLN A 275 -11.96 21.96 6.86
CA GLN A 275 -11.30 20.99 7.74
C GLN A 275 -12.27 19.95 8.31
N CYS A 276 -13.50 19.88 7.82
CA CYS A 276 -14.55 19.00 8.34
C CYS A 276 -14.35 17.56 7.84
N ALA A 277 -14.26 16.60 8.75
CA ALA A 277 -14.12 15.18 8.44
C ALA A 277 -15.29 14.57 7.66
N ASN A 278 -16.43 15.28 7.61
CA ASN A 278 -17.65 14.90 6.90
C ASN A 278 -17.91 15.77 5.64
N MET A 279 -16.94 16.57 5.18
CA MET A 279 -17.11 17.50 4.06
C MET A 279 -17.61 16.82 2.78
N ASP A 280 -17.05 15.66 2.42
CA ASP A 280 -17.39 14.92 1.19
C ASP A 280 -18.80 14.33 1.18
N ARG A 281 -19.47 14.27 2.34
CA ARG A 281 -20.82 13.69 2.50
C ARG A 281 -21.86 14.72 2.91
N CYS A 282 -21.43 15.92 3.31
CA CYS A 282 -22.29 17.00 3.76
C CYS A 282 -22.51 18.00 2.62
N PRO A 283 -23.75 18.39 2.27
CA PRO A 283 -23.99 19.37 1.21
C PRO A 283 -23.50 20.78 1.58
N GLY A 284 -23.35 21.05 2.88
CA GLY A 284 -23.13 22.39 3.42
C GLY A 284 -24.41 22.95 4.04
N LEU A 285 -24.43 24.26 4.28
CA LEU A 285 -25.57 24.99 4.84
C LEU A 285 -26.39 25.60 3.70
N GLN A 286 -27.72 25.66 3.84
CA GLN A 286 -28.55 26.33 2.85
C GLN A 286 -28.23 27.82 2.75
N LYS A 287 -28.16 28.37 1.53
CA LYS A 287 -28.01 29.80 1.27
C LYS A 287 -29.07 30.65 1.97
N ARG A 288 -30.32 30.18 2.01
CA ARG A 288 -31.44 30.85 2.70
C ARG A 288 -31.20 30.96 4.19
N TYR A 289 -30.69 29.91 4.83
CA TYR A 289 -30.34 29.93 6.25
C TYR A 289 -29.28 31.00 6.52
N LEU A 290 -28.22 31.03 5.72
CA LEU A 290 -27.13 32.00 5.82
C LEU A 290 -27.57 33.45 5.56
N ALA A 291 -28.69 33.66 4.86
CA ALA A 291 -29.26 34.99 4.64
C ALA A 291 -30.07 35.52 5.83
N GLN A 292 -30.49 34.64 6.75
CA GLN A 292 -31.40 34.98 7.85
C GLN A 292 -30.75 34.80 9.23
N HIS A 293 -29.76 33.93 9.36
CA HIS A 293 -29.19 33.49 10.62
C HIS A 293 -27.66 33.48 10.59
N ASP A 294 -27.05 33.73 11.75
CA ASP A 294 -25.60 33.68 11.92
C ASP A 294 -25.10 32.23 12.12
N PRO A 295 -24.21 31.72 11.24
CA PRO A 295 -23.72 30.36 11.36
C PRO A 295 -22.50 30.20 12.29
N THR A 296 -22.16 31.18 13.13
CA THR A 296 -20.98 31.11 14.04
C THR A 296 -20.95 29.89 14.96
N HIS A 297 -22.10 29.30 15.29
CA HIS A 297 -22.20 28.09 16.10
C HIS A 297 -21.88 26.80 15.32
N ILE A 298 -21.68 26.86 14.01
CA ILE A 298 -21.34 25.70 13.18
C ILE A 298 -19.85 25.38 13.33
N VAL A 299 -19.59 24.27 14.04
CA VAL A 299 -18.23 23.77 14.28
C VAL A 299 -17.96 22.53 13.43
N PRO A 300 -16.94 22.53 12.56
CA PRO A 300 -16.56 21.39 11.74
C PRO A 300 -16.30 20.13 12.56
N LEU A 301 -16.84 18.99 12.09
CA LEU A 301 -16.58 17.71 12.74
C LEU A 301 -15.12 17.31 12.54
N GLN A 302 -14.49 16.88 13.62
CA GLN A 302 -13.12 16.38 13.57
C GLN A 302 -13.07 14.88 13.20
N VAL A 303 -14.14 14.12 13.45
CA VAL A 303 -14.21 12.68 13.16
C VAL A 303 -15.42 12.39 12.27
N PRO A 304 -15.34 11.49 11.26
CA PRO A 304 -16.49 11.13 10.43
C PRO A 304 -17.60 10.47 11.26
N SER A 305 -18.87 10.70 10.92
CA SER A 305 -20.02 10.17 11.68
C SER A 305 -20.35 8.68 11.39
N ARG A 306 -19.60 8.01 10.50
CA ARG A 306 -19.64 6.55 10.26
C ARG A 306 -18.21 5.99 10.19
N ARG A 307 -18.00 4.76 10.70
CA ARG A 307 -16.72 4.02 10.60
C ARG A 307 -16.35 3.73 9.13
N PRO A 308 -15.06 3.75 8.74
CA PRO A 308 -14.61 3.34 7.41
C PRO A 308 -14.92 1.86 7.11
N VAL A 309 -15.19 1.52 5.84
CA VAL A 309 -15.54 0.15 5.41
C VAL A 309 -14.42 -0.84 5.74
N ALA A 310 -13.15 -0.44 5.68
CA ALA A 310 -12.01 -1.28 6.04
C ALA A 310 -12.04 -1.79 7.49
N GLU A 311 -12.62 -1.06 8.45
CA GLU A 311 -12.81 -1.56 9.83
C GLU A 311 -13.90 -2.63 9.93
N SER A 312 -14.91 -2.60 9.05
CA SER A 312 -15.99 -3.60 9.01
C SER A 312 -15.60 -4.95 8.39
N VAL A 313 -14.41 -5.03 7.79
CA VAL A 313 -13.87 -6.23 7.14
C VAL A 313 -13.04 -7.08 8.11
N LYS A 314 -12.48 -6.48 9.17
CA LYS A 314 -11.59 -7.15 10.14
C LYS A 314 -12.24 -8.34 10.84
N ASP A 315 -13.57 -8.34 10.96
CA ASP A 315 -14.32 -9.34 11.71
C ASP A 315 -14.99 -10.43 10.83
N ASP A 316 -14.84 -10.40 9.50
CA ASP A 316 -15.41 -11.41 8.59
C ASP A 316 -14.37 -12.47 8.21
N GLU A 317 -14.12 -13.38 9.15
CA GLU A 317 -13.13 -14.46 9.01
C GLU A 317 -13.42 -15.37 7.80
N THR A 318 -14.69 -15.55 7.41
CA THR A 318 -15.07 -16.41 6.29
C THR A 318 -14.68 -15.79 4.94
N ALA A 319 -14.96 -14.50 4.75
CA ALA A 319 -14.53 -13.78 3.55
C ALA A 319 -13.00 -13.69 3.46
N LEU A 320 -12.32 -13.45 4.59
CA LEU A 320 -10.86 -13.38 4.65
C LEU A 320 -10.19 -14.72 4.33
N VAL A 321 -10.73 -15.86 4.77
CA VAL A 321 -10.21 -17.20 4.42
C VAL A 321 -10.37 -17.46 2.92
N THR A 322 -11.50 -17.07 2.32
CA THR A 322 -11.73 -17.22 0.88
C THR A 322 -10.75 -16.36 0.08
N ALA A 323 -10.63 -15.08 0.44
CA ALA A 323 -9.66 -14.17 -0.17
C ALA A 323 -8.21 -14.69 -0.03
N ARG A 324 -7.84 -15.28 1.12
CA ARG A 324 -6.51 -15.87 1.32
C ARG A 324 -6.25 -17.07 0.41
N ARG A 325 -7.25 -17.91 0.15
CA ARG A 325 -7.12 -19.05 -0.78
C ARG A 325 -6.89 -18.57 -2.21
N GLU A 326 -7.62 -17.55 -2.64
CA GLU A 326 -7.48 -16.96 -3.98
C GLU A 326 -6.16 -16.22 -4.15
N LEU A 327 -5.71 -15.52 -3.11
CA LEU A 327 -4.46 -14.77 -3.12
C LEU A 327 -3.23 -15.63 -2.77
N GLY A 328 -3.40 -16.91 -2.47
CA GLY A 328 -2.33 -17.82 -2.04
C GLY A 328 -1.21 -18.03 -3.07
N GLU A 329 -1.42 -17.57 -4.30
CA GLU A 329 -0.42 -17.56 -5.39
C GLU A 329 0.54 -16.35 -5.31
N PHE A 330 0.22 -15.32 -4.51
CA PHE A 330 1.06 -14.13 -4.37
C PHE A 330 1.94 -14.20 -3.10
N PRO A 331 3.20 -13.69 -3.13
CA PRO A 331 4.07 -13.66 -1.96
C PRO A 331 3.45 -12.86 -0.80
N PRO A 332 3.65 -13.26 0.47
CA PRO A 332 3.13 -12.51 1.62
C PRO A 332 3.81 -11.15 1.75
N TRP A 333 3.05 -10.10 2.06
CA TRP A 333 3.63 -8.80 2.42
C TRP A 333 4.22 -8.84 3.82
N SER A 334 5.39 -8.23 3.98
CA SER A 334 5.90 -7.82 5.28
C SER A 334 5.39 -6.42 5.63
N GLU A 335 4.98 -6.19 6.87
CA GLU A 335 4.85 -4.83 7.40
C GLU A 335 6.14 -4.05 7.15
N SER A 336 5.99 -2.82 6.66
CA SER A 336 7.11 -1.92 6.36
C SER A 336 6.84 -0.53 6.92
N GLY A 337 7.90 0.14 7.35
CA GLY A 337 7.85 1.55 7.74
C GLY A 337 7.92 2.45 6.52
N ARG A 338 6.97 2.35 5.58
CA ARG A 338 6.95 3.09 4.31
C ARG A 338 5.69 3.95 4.18
N LEU A 339 5.87 5.27 4.03
CA LEU A 339 4.80 6.25 3.81
C LEU A 339 5.02 6.98 2.48
N GLU A 340 3.98 7.05 1.66
CA GLU A 340 3.93 7.94 0.51
C GLU A 340 3.25 9.26 0.88
N VAL A 341 3.76 10.38 0.40
CA VAL A 341 3.19 11.71 0.64
C VAL A 341 3.01 12.43 -0.69
N ILE A 342 1.90 13.15 -0.83
CA ILE A 342 1.59 13.98 -2.00
C ILE A 342 1.85 15.45 -1.66
N PRO A 343 2.96 16.07 -2.12
CA PRO A 343 3.19 17.50 -1.91
C PRO A 343 2.28 18.37 -2.79
N THR A 344 1.86 17.85 -3.94
CA THR A 344 1.00 18.55 -4.89
C THR A 344 0.28 17.59 -5.84
N THR A 345 -0.94 17.96 -6.22
CA THR A 345 -1.72 17.30 -7.28
C THR A 345 -1.50 17.93 -8.66
N ALA A 346 -0.70 19.01 -8.75
CA ALA A 346 -0.33 19.63 -10.00
C ALA A 346 0.68 18.77 -10.76
N CYS A 347 0.44 18.55 -12.05
CA CYS A 347 1.35 17.82 -12.93
C CYS A 347 1.42 18.51 -14.31
N PRO A 348 2.60 18.64 -14.93
CA PRO A 348 2.70 19.16 -16.30
C PRO A 348 2.23 18.14 -17.35
N PHE A 349 2.19 16.85 -17.01
CA PHE A 349 1.73 15.78 -17.90
C PHE A 349 0.23 15.48 -17.75
N ARG A 350 -0.37 14.93 -18.80
CA ARG A 350 -1.75 14.41 -18.87
C ARG A 350 -1.72 12.98 -19.38
N CYS A 351 -1.00 12.11 -18.65
CA CYS A 351 -0.82 10.73 -19.05
C CYS A 351 -2.18 10.05 -19.24
N ARG A 352 -2.36 9.28 -20.32
CA ARG A 352 -3.62 8.60 -20.62
C ARG A 352 -3.99 7.54 -19.59
N TYR A 353 -2.98 6.99 -18.92
CA TYR A 353 -3.11 6.01 -17.85
C TYR A 353 -3.02 6.65 -16.45
N CYS A 354 -3.04 7.98 -16.33
CA CYS A 354 -2.91 8.64 -15.03
C CYS A 354 -4.08 8.26 -14.13
N ALA A 355 -3.79 7.44 -13.13
CA ALA A 355 -4.78 6.92 -12.19
C ALA A 355 -5.03 7.90 -11.01
N VAL A 356 -4.14 8.89 -10.85
CA VAL A 356 -4.26 9.96 -9.84
C VAL A 356 -5.16 11.09 -10.37
N LYS A 357 -6.10 11.54 -9.52
CA LYS A 357 -6.92 12.73 -9.79
C LYS A 357 -6.06 14.00 -9.72
N LEU A 358 -5.70 14.54 -10.88
CA LEU A 358 -4.88 15.75 -10.98
C LEU A 358 -5.65 17.01 -10.61
N GLY A 359 -4.94 18.00 -10.05
CA GLY A 359 -5.51 19.25 -9.56
C GLY A 359 -4.47 20.37 -9.50
N GLN A 360 -4.73 21.37 -8.66
CA GLN A 360 -3.78 22.44 -8.32
C GLN A 360 -3.60 22.57 -6.80
N SER A 361 -4.02 21.56 -6.05
CA SER A 361 -3.94 21.55 -4.59
C SER A 361 -2.52 21.18 -4.15
N GLU A 362 -2.09 21.78 -3.05
CA GLU A 362 -0.73 21.64 -2.53
C GLU A 362 -0.75 21.41 -1.03
N ALA A 363 0.16 20.57 -0.55
CA ALA A 363 0.27 20.28 0.86
C ALA A 363 0.83 21.48 1.62
N ARG A 364 0.25 21.75 2.79
CA ARG A 364 0.82 22.70 3.73
C ARG A 364 2.08 22.10 4.39
N PRO A 365 3.15 22.88 4.63
CA PRO A 365 4.38 22.37 5.23
C PRO A 365 4.15 21.60 6.54
N GLU A 366 3.19 22.03 7.35
CA GLU A 366 2.84 21.39 8.62
C GLU A 366 2.27 19.98 8.41
N MET A 367 1.54 19.73 7.32
CA MET A 367 1.00 18.40 7.02
C MET A 367 2.13 17.43 6.63
N LEU A 368 3.08 17.90 5.81
CA LEU A 368 4.27 17.12 5.45
C LEU A 368 5.10 16.77 6.69
N ASP A 369 5.26 17.73 7.62
CA ASP A 369 5.97 17.52 8.87
C ASP A 369 5.25 16.52 9.78
N ARG A 370 3.92 16.57 9.85
CA ARG A 370 3.11 15.59 10.59
C ARG A 370 3.18 14.20 9.96
N GLY A 371 3.24 14.09 8.63
CA GLY A 371 3.48 12.81 7.94
C GLY A 371 4.82 12.18 8.35
N VAL A 372 5.88 12.99 8.42
CA VAL A 372 7.20 12.55 8.91
C VAL A 372 7.14 12.12 10.38
N ASP A 373 6.49 12.90 11.24
CA ASP A 373 6.34 12.55 12.67
C ASP A 373 5.60 11.23 12.85
N LEU A 374 4.51 11.05 12.10
CA LEU A 374 3.74 9.82 12.10
C LEU A 374 4.61 8.66 11.64
N LEU A 375 5.29 8.74 10.50
CA LEU A 375 6.18 7.67 10.03
C LEU A 375 7.26 7.30 11.08
N LEU A 376 7.85 8.31 11.73
CA LEU A 376 8.84 8.12 12.78
C LEU A 376 8.27 7.47 14.06
N SER A 377 6.95 7.45 14.27
CA SER A 377 6.34 6.71 15.38
C SER A 377 6.44 5.18 15.21
N SER A 378 6.67 4.68 14.00
CA SER A 378 6.74 3.25 13.71
C SER A 378 7.86 2.53 14.50
N ARG A 379 7.63 1.29 14.93
CA ARG A 379 8.64 0.44 15.58
C ARG A 379 9.81 0.05 14.68
N HIS A 380 9.66 0.18 13.36
CA HIS A 380 10.69 -0.18 12.39
C HIS A 380 11.91 0.76 12.48
N GLN A 381 13.12 0.17 12.39
CA GLN A 381 14.39 0.91 12.45
C GLN A 381 14.82 1.48 11.09
N GLN A 382 14.32 0.88 10.02
CA GLN A 382 14.51 1.31 8.64
C GLN A 382 13.17 1.79 8.12
N LEU A 383 13.12 3.06 7.75
CA LEU A 383 11.93 3.75 7.29
C LEU A 383 12.17 4.29 5.87
N GLU A 384 11.10 4.41 5.10
CA GLU A 384 11.13 4.99 3.77
C GLU A 384 10.01 6.04 3.62
N LEU A 385 10.38 7.24 3.16
CA LEU A 385 9.43 8.29 2.82
C LEU A 385 9.48 8.53 1.31
N GLN A 386 8.37 8.28 0.63
CA GLN A 386 8.25 8.51 -0.80
C GLN A 386 7.45 9.79 -1.10
N PHE A 387 8.03 10.67 -1.92
CA PHE A 387 7.30 11.80 -2.51
C PHE A 387 6.67 11.35 -3.83
N PHE A 388 5.34 11.37 -3.88
CA PHE A 388 4.51 10.90 -4.99
C PHE A 388 3.41 11.93 -5.34
N GLY A 389 2.54 11.65 -6.31
CA GLY A 389 1.37 12.46 -6.64
C GLY A 389 1.37 13.00 -8.07
N GLY A 390 1.14 14.30 -8.24
CA GLY A 390 1.22 14.97 -9.54
C GLY A 390 2.66 15.02 -10.07
N GLU A 391 3.34 16.14 -9.88
CA GLU A 391 4.80 16.26 -10.03
C GLU A 391 5.35 16.85 -8.73
N PRO A 392 5.88 16.02 -7.81
CA PRO A 392 6.25 16.48 -6.48
C PRO A 392 7.38 17.52 -6.52
N LEU A 393 8.27 17.48 -7.52
CA LEU A 393 9.35 18.45 -7.64
C LEU A 393 8.91 19.83 -8.15
N LEU A 394 7.63 20.05 -8.48
CA LEU A 394 7.09 21.42 -8.57
C LEU A 394 7.13 22.12 -7.21
N ARG A 395 7.18 21.35 -6.11
CA ARG A 395 7.35 21.81 -4.73
C ARG A 395 8.73 21.44 -4.17
N ALA A 396 9.77 21.49 -5.00
CA ALA A 396 11.13 21.04 -4.63
C ALA A 396 11.64 21.66 -3.31
N SER A 397 11.40 22.96 -3.06
CA SER A 397 11.80 23.61 -1.80
C SER A 397 11.20 22.94 -0.57
N GLU A 398 9.91 22.58 -0.61
CA GLU A 398 9.23 21.88 0.49
C GLU A 398 9.67 20.44 0.61
N VAL A 399 9.87 19.74 -0.51
CA VAL A 399 10.41 18.38 -0.52
C VAL A 399 11.76 18.36 0.18
N MET A 400 12.68 19.24 -0.20
CA MET A 400 14.01 19.35 0.41
C MET A 400 13.95 19.74 1.90
N ARG A 401 13.05 20.66 2.28
CA ARG A 401 12.82 21.05 3.68
C ARG A 401 12.37 19.85 4.52
N THR A 402 11.39 19.12 4.02
CA THR A 402 10.81 17.93 4.66
C THR A 402 11.87 16.83 4.81
N MET A 403 12.69 16.60 3.78
CA MET A 403 13.81 15.65 3.82
C MET A 403 14.85 16.01 4.90
N ARG A 404 15.26 17.29 4.96
CA ARG A 404 16.20 17.77 6.00
C ARG A 404 15.67 17.52 7.41
N ARG A 405 14.39 17.87 7.64
CA ARG A 405 13.72 17.67 8.93
C ARG A 405 13.63 16.19 9.29
N GLY A 406 13.14 15.36 8.36
CA GLY A 406 12.97 13.92 8.59
C GLY A 406 14.29 13.22 8.87
N ALA A 407 15.35 13.53 8.11
CA ALA A 407 16.68 12.96 8.34
C ALA A 407 17.23 13.34 9.73
N ALA A 408 17.08 14.60 10.14
CA ALA A 408 17.54 15.07 11.45
C ALA A 408 16.79 14.39 12.60
N LEU A 409 15.46 14.26 12.50
CA LEU A 409 14.64 13.60 13.52
C LEU A 409 14.90 12.10 13.58
N ALA A 410 14.98 11.41 12.44
CA ALA A 410 15.32 9.99 12.37
C ALA A 410 16.66 9.71 13.08
N ALA A 411 17.69 10.51 12.78
CA ALA A 411 19.00 10.40 13.40
C ALA A 411 18.94 10.61 14.92
N SER A 412 18.16 11.59 15.41
CA SER A 412 17.99 11.85 16.84
C SER A 412 17.30 10.69 17.60
N GLN A 413 16.52 9.87 16.89
CA GLN A 413 15.81 8.71 17.43
C GLN A 413 16.55 7.37 17.17
N GLY A 414 17.74 7.42 16.57
CA GLY A 414 18.51 6.21 16.23
C GLY A 414 17.96 5.41 15.04
N LYS A 415 17.06 5.98 14.25
CA LYS A 415 16.43 5.35 13.08
C LYS A 415 17.11 5.77 11.78
N SER A 416 16.95 4.95 10.74
CA SER A 416 17.37 5.26 9.38
C SER A 416 16.14 5.59 8.53
N LEU A 417 16.19 6.71 7.80
CA LEU A 417 15.11 7.15 6.91
C LEU A 417 15.67 7.32 5.49
N LYS A 418 15.16 6.53 4.55
CA LYS A 418 15.46 6.63 3.12
C LYS A 418 14.41 7.46 2.41
N PHE A 419 14.80 8.21 1.39
CA PHE A 419 13.89 9.02 0.58
C PHE A 419 13.74 8.46 -0.82
N VAL A 420 12.50 8.38 -1.31
CA VAL A 420 12.20 8.04 -2.71
C VAL A 420 11.46 9.21 -3.36
N ILE A 421 11.87 9.59 -4.56
CA ILE A 421 11.24 10.68 -5.30
C ILE A 421 10.72 10.13 -6.62
N THR A 422 9.40 10.16 -6.80
CA THR A 422 8.75 9.87 -8.07
C THR A 422 8.65 11.13 -8.90
N THR A 423 9.29 11.18 -10.08
CA THR A 423 9.28 12.40 -10.90
C THR A 423 9.19 12.09 -12.39
N SER A 424 8.58 13.00 -13.14
CA SER A 424 8.67 13.03 -14.61
C SER A 424 10.04 13.46 -15.11
N GLY A 425 10.88 14.02 -14.24
CA GLY A 425 12.22 14.47 -14.57
C GLY A 425 12.32 15.90 -15.12
N LEU A 426 11.19 16.54 -15.47
CA LEU A 426 11.22 17.91 -15.99
C LEU A 426 11.85 18.93 -15.02
N PRO A 427 11.52 18.92 -13.71
CA PRO A 427 12.06 19.90 -12.78
C PRO A 427 13.51 19.64 -12.38
N LEU A 428 14.09 18.47 -12.70
CA LEU A 428 15.46 18.13 -12.28
C LEU A 428 16.47 19.10 -12.85
N ASP A 429 17.39 19.58 -12.02
CA ASP A 429 18.55 20.35 -12.43
C ASP A 429 19.80 19.91 -11.66
N ALA A 430 20.94 20.56 -11.91
CA ALA A 430 22.20 20.18 -11.28
C ALA A 430 22.21 20.38 -9.76
N GLU A 431 21.47 21.38 -9.24
CA GLU A 431 21.38 21.66 -7.81
C GLU A 431 20.54 20.58 -7.11
N LEU A 432 19.37 20.25 -7.67
CA LEU A 432 18.51 19.18 -7.14
C LEU A 432 19.20 17.82 -7.20
N LEU A 433 19.87 17.47 -8.30
CA LEU A 433 20.59 16.21 -8.41
C LEU A 433 21.73 16.10 -7.37
N THR A 434 22.44 17.20 -7.12
CA THR A 434 23.46 17.27 -6.07
C THR A 434 22.84 17.05 -4.69
N PHE A 435 21.73 17.72 -4.40
CA PHE A 435 21.02 17.56 -3.13
C PHE A 435 20.52 16.12 -2.91
N LEU A 436 19.86 15.53 -3.91
CA LEU A 436 19.32 14.17 -3.82
C LEU A 436 20.41 13.12 -3.62
N ARG A 437 21.59 13.31 -4.25
CA ARG A 437 22.75 12.44 -4.06
C ARG A 437 23.26 12.50 -2.62
N ASP A 438 23.37 13.70 -2.07
CA ASP A 438 23.95 13.93 -0.75
C ASP A 438 23.00 13.46 0.39
N PHE A 439 21.69 13.32 0.11
CA PHE A 439 20.65 12.88 1.05
C PHE A 439 20.27 11.38 0.94
N ASP A 440 21.12 10.55 0.30
CA ASP A 440 20.87 9.11 0.13
C ASP A 440 19.48 8.78 -0.45
N SER A 441 19.10 9.53 -1.48
CA SER A 441 17.78 9.44 -2.10
C SER A 441 17.78 8.51 -3.31
N LYS A 442 16.63 7.90 -3.57
CA LYS A 442 16.37 7.12 -4.79
C LYS A 442 15.37 7.86 -5.69
N VAL A 443 15.68 7.97 -6.97
CA VAL A 443 14.79 8.60 -7.96
C VAL A 443 14.08 7.54 -8.78
N MET A 444 12.75 7.52 -8.69
CA MET A 444 11.88 6.82 -9.64
C MET A 444 11.58 7.77 -10.81
N PHE A 445 12.32 7.60 -11.92
CA PHE A 445 12.21 8.44 -13.11
C PHE A 445 11.15 7.88 -14.06
N SER A 446 10.02 8.55 -14.15
CA SER A 446 8.89 8.09 -14.95
C SER A 446 9.12 8.41 -16.43
N PHE A 447 9.40 7.39 -17.27
CA PHE A 447 9.69 7.57 -18.71
C PHE A 447 9.33 6.32 -19.53
N ASP A 448 8.45 6.49 -20.54
CA ASP A 448 7.82 5.35 -21.23
C ASP A 448 8.51 4.93 -22.54
N GLY A 449 9.45 5.73 -23.05
CA GLY A 449 10.23 5.38 -24.25
C GLY A 449 10.30 6.49 -25.30
N PRO A 450 10.27 6.15 -26.60
CA PRO A 450 10.55 7.10 -27.68
C PRO A 450 9.47 8.16 -27.84
N ALA A 451 9.77 9.20 -28.62
CA ALA A 451 8.92 10.39 -28.73
C ALA A 451 7.47 10.12 -29.16
N ASP A 452 7.25 9.14 -30.05
CA ASP A 452 5.91 8.71 -30.47
C ASP A 452 5.12 8.08 -29.31
N VAL A 453 5.79 7.27 -28.48
CA VAL A 453 5.20 6.64 -27.28
C VAL A 453 4.88 7.70 -26.23
N MET A 454 5.84 8.61 -25.97
CA MET A 454 5.63 9.72 -25.02
C MET A 454 4.49 10.64 -25.46
N ALA A 455 4.41 11.00 -26.75
CA ALA A 455 3.33 11.82 -27.27
C ALA A 455 1.96 11.12 -27.18
N ARG A 456 1.93 9.80 -27.38
CA ARG A 456 0.69 9.01 -27.30
C ARG A 456 0.22 8.84 -25.87
N TYR A 457 1.08 8.40 -24.95
CA TYR A 457 0.64 7.98 -23.60
C TYR A 457 0.92 9.01 -22.50
N ARG A 458 1.86 9.93 -22.71
CA ARG A 458 2.26 10.97 -21.74
C ARG A 458 2.33 12.36 -22.38
N PRO A 459 1.22 12.87 -22.96
CA PRO A 459 1.22 14.21 -23.51
C PRO A 459 1.40 15.26 -22.39
N LEU A 460 2.06 16.37 -22.71
CA LEU A 460 2.06 17.54 -21.85
C LEU A 460 0.71 18.26 -21.92
N ALA A 461 0.33 18.93 -20.83
CA ALA A 461 -0.83 19.81 -20.80
C ALA A 461 -0.71 21.01 -21.78
N ARG A 462 0.52 21.39 -22.15
CA ARG A 462 0.82 22.43 -23.15
C ARG A 462 1.82 21.87 -24.17
N SER A 463 1.44 21.85 -25.45
CA SER A 463 2.16 21.17 -26.52
C SER A 463 3.49 21.85 -26.86
N THR A 464 4.61 21.10 -26.75
CA THR A 464 5.87 21.41 -27.46
C THR A 464 6.50 20.11 -27.97
N THR A 465 6.97 20.12 -29.22
CA THR A 465 7.64 18.99 -29.90
C THR A 465 9.03 18.67 -29.32
N GLU A 466 9.56 19.45 -28.38
CA GLU A 466 10.92 19.33 -27.84
C GLU A 466 11.02 18.52 -26.53
N THR A 467 9.89 18.12 -25.95
CA THR A 467 9.84 17.56 -24.57
C THR A 467 10.54 16.22 -24.43
N SER A 468 10.39 15.30 -25.38
CA SER A 468 11.03 13.98 -25.30
C SER A 468 12.56 14.11 -25.27
N ARG A 469 13.12 15.02 -26.09
CA ARG A 469 14.57 15.33 -26.08
C ARG A 469 15.02 15.99 -24.78
N VAL A 470 14.18 16.82 -24.17
CA VAL A 470 14.46 17.37 -22.84
C VAL A 470 14.56 16.23 -21.81
N LEU A 471 13.59 15.32 -21.80
CA LEU A 471 13.57 14.19 -20.86
C LEU A 471 14.73 13.21 -21.08
N GLU A 472 15.09 12.92 -22.34
CA GLU A 472 16.29 12.13 -22.67
C GLU A 472 17.57 12.74 -22.07
N ARG A 473 17.71 14.08 -22.17
CA ARG A 473 18.82 14.81 -21.55
C ARG A 473 18.74 14.78 -20.02
N LYS A 474 17.56 14.93 -19.42
CA LYS A 474 17.36 14.85 -17.95
C LYS A 474 17.69 13.47 -17.41
N LEU A 475 17.29 12.41 -18.11
CA LEU A 475 17.66 11.03 -17.79
C LEU A 475 19.19 10.85 -17.88
N SER A 476 19.82 11.37 -18.93
CA SER A 476 21.29 11.32 -19.07
C SER A 476 22.00 12.06 -17.93
N GLN A 477 21.48 13.23 -17.51
CA GLN A 477 22.00 13.99 -16.36
C GLN A 477 21.83 13.21 -15.05
N LEU A 478 20.66 12.58 -14.83
CA LEU A 478 20.43 11.72 -13.67
C LEU A 478 21.42 10.55 -13.63
N ILE A 479 21.61 9.85 -14.74
CA ILE A 479 22.58 8.74 -14.86
C ILE A 479 23.99 9.20 -14.50
N GLN A 480 24.41 10.38 -14.98
CA GLN A 480 25.75 10.94 -14.74
C GLN A 480 25.93 11.50 -13.32
N SER A 481 24.84 11.85 -12.64
CA SER A 481 24.89 12.48 -11.31
C SER A 481 25.33 11.52 -10.18
N GLY A 482 25.18 10.21 -10.38
CA GLY A 482 25.45 9.19 -9.36
C GLY A 482 24.35 9.01 -8.31
N VAL A 483 23.21 9.70 -8.44
CA VAL A 483 22.00 9.46 -7.62
C VAL A 483 21.47 8.04 -7.89
N ASP A 484 21.06 7.30 -6.86
CA ASP A 484 20.39 6.00 -7.05
C ASP A 484 19.07 6.21 -7.81
N TYR A 485 18.83 5.41 -8.86
CA TYR A 485 17.67 5.61 -9.70
C TYR A 485 17.17 4.33 -10.34
N PHE A 486 15.92 4.39 -10.81
CA PHE A 486 15.42 3.50 -11.82
C PHE A 486 14.39 4.19 -12.71
N VAL A 487 14.28 3.70 -13.93
CA VAL A 487 13.28 4.17 -14.88
C VAL A 487 12.00 3.37 -14.66
N ASN A 488 10.90 4.06 -14.36
CA ASN A 488 9.57 3.46 -14.27
C ASN A 488 8.80 3.70 -15.56
N LEU A 489 8.47 2.63 -16.28
CA LEU A 489 7.79 2.63 -17.56
C LEU A 489 6.41 2.02 -17.40
N VAL A 490 5.35 2.69 -17.85
CA VAL A 490 3.98 2.18 -17.78
C VAL A 490 3.49 1.72 -19.16
N VAL A 491 2.87 0.54 -19.22
CA VAL A 491 2.30 -0.05 -20.44
C VAL A 491 0.78 -0.11 -20.32
N THR A 492 0.08 0.40 -21.33
CA THR A 492 -1.37 0.25 -21.50
C THR A 492 -1.69 -1.00 -22.34
N PRO A 493 -2.94 -1.49 -22.35
CA PRO A 493 -3.31 -2.68 -23.13
C PRO A 493 -2.95 -2.59 -24.62
N ASP A 494 -3.21 -1.44 -25.26
CA ASP A 494 -2.89 -1.16 -26.67
C ASP A 494 -1.38 -0.94 -26.93
N GLY A 495 -0.57 -0.91 -25.87
CA GLY A 495 0.90 -0.81 -25.91
C GLY A 495 1.62 -2.11 -25.59
N ALA A 496 0.92 -3.20 -25.27
CA ALA A 496 1.50 -4.45 -24.79
C ALA A 496 2.56 -5.04 -25.74
N ALA A 497 2.32 -5.03 -27.05
CA ALA A 497 3.25 -5.56 -28.06
C ALA A 497 4.50 -4.69 -28.26
N ASP A 498 4.45 -3.40 -27.93
CA ASP A 498 5.53 -2.42 -28.16
C ASP A 498 6.52 -2.36 -26.99
N LEU A 499 6.24 -3.06 -25.89
CA LEU A 499 7.08 -3.06 -24.69
C LEU A 499 8.58 -3.39 -24.95
N PRO A 500 8.96 -4.40 -25.77
CA PRO A 500 10.37 -4.71 -26.03
C PRO A 500 11.12 -3.56 -26.74
N ARG A 501 10.44 -2.86 -27.65
CA ARG A 501 10.98 -1.67 -28.33
C ARG A 501 11.23 -0.55 -27.34
N ARG A 502 10.29 -0.31 -26.41
CA ARG A 502 10.44 0.74 -25.38
C ARG A 502 11.57 0.44 -24.41
N VAL A 503 11.65 -0.79 -23.89
CA VAL A 503 12.74 -1.21 -22.99
C VAL A 503 14.09 -1.10 -23.69
N SER A 504 14.19 -1.56 -24.94
CA SER A 504 15.42 -1.42 -25.74
C SER A 504 15.83 0.03 -25.94
N TYR A 505 14.85 0.91 -26.19
CA TYR A 505 15.10 2.34 -26.36
C TYR A 505 15.61 2.99 -25.07
N VAL A 506 14.93 2.75 -23.94
CA VAL A 506 15.32 3.26 -22.62
C VAL A 506 16.72 2.76 -22.22
N ALA A 507 17.00 1.47 -22.43
CA ALA A 507 18.32 0.89 -22.21
C ALA A 507 19.39 1.52 -23.14
N GLY A 508 19.03 1.81 -24.40
CA GLY A 508 19.88 2.50 -25.37
C GLY A 508 20.26 3.93 -24.97
N LEU A 509 19.48 4.59 -24.12
CA LEU A 509 19.81 5.88 -23.51
C LEU A 509 20.79 5.76 -22.32
N GLY A 510 21.19 4.54 -21.97
CA GLY A 510 22.15 4.27 -20.88
C GLY A 510 21.51 3.93 -19.54
N ALA A 511 20.18 3.83 -19.45
CA ALA A 511 19.50 3.44 -18.22
C ALA A 511 19.81 1.97 -17.86
N ARG A 512 20.29 1.74 -16.64
CA ARG A 512 20.72 0.41 -16.17
C ARG A 512 19.69 -0.31 -15.30
N HIS A 513 18.71 0.41 -14.78
CA HIS A 513 17.66 -0.12 -13.90
C HIS A 513 16.30 0.29 -14.46
N ILE A 514 15.52 -0.68 -14.93
CA ILE A 514 14.23 -0.44 -15.59
C ILE A 514 13.18 -1.27 -14.87
N GLN A 515 12.08 -0.62 -14.49
CA GLN A 515 10.85 -1.26 -14.01
C GLN A 515 9.76 -1.07 -15.05
N VAL A 516 9.03 -2.14 -15.33
CA VAL A 516 7.87 -2.13 -16.21
C VAL A 516 6.63 -2.31 -15.36
N CYS A 517 5.73 -1.34 -15.39
CA CYS A 517 4.41 -1.40 -14.78
C CYS A 517 3.35 -1.56 -15.86
N TYR A 518 2.25 -2.23 -15.54
CA TYR A 518 1.05 -2.21 -16.36
C TYR A 518 0.09 -1.14 -15.82
N ALA A 519 -0.68 -0.50 -16.71
CA ALA A 519 -1.65 0.51 -16.33
C ALA A 519 -2.86 -0.15 -15.66
N LEU A 520 -3.31 0.43 -14.55
CA LEU A 520 -4.66 0.22 -14.04
C LEU A 520 -5.63 0.86 -15.03
N SER A 521 -6.27 0.05 -15.87
CA SER A 521 -7.18 0.52 -16.92
C SER A 521 -8.02 -0.64 -17.45
N PRO A 522 -9.24 -0.41 -17.95
CA PRO A 522 -10.00 -1.44 -18.64
C PRO A 522 -9.33 -1.84 -19.96
N GLY A 523 -9.69 -3.01 -20.48
CA GLY A 523 -9.28 -3.44 -21.82
C GLY A 523 -8.05 -4.35 -21.84
N TRP A 524 -7.64 -4.87 -20.68
CA TRP A 524 -6.71 -6.00 -20.60
C TRP A 524 -7.42 -7.30 -20.99
N THR A 525 -7.79 -7.42 -22.26
CA THR A 525 -8.37 -8.65 -22.82
C THR A 525 -7.39 -9.81 -22.73
N ASP A 526 -7.87 -11.05 -22.84
CA ASP A 526 -7.01 -12.24 -22.86
C ASP A 526 -5.85 -12.13 -23.86
N GLU A 527 -6.13 -11.56 -25.04
CA GLU A 527 -5.13 -11.30 -26.08
C GLU A 527 -4.10 -10.26 -25.62
N ALA A 528 -4.53 -9.13 -25.05
CA ALA A 528 -3.63 -8.10 -24.55
C ALA A 528 -2.77 -8.59 -23.37
N GLN A 529 -3.35 -9.38 -22.47
CA GLN A 529 -2.63 -10.01 -21.35
C GLN A 529 -1.58 -11.00 -21.86
N ALA A 530 -1.94 -11.87 -22.82
CA ALA A 530 -1.01 -12.82 -23.43
C ALA A 530 0.14 -12.10 -24.14
N GLN A 531 -0.19 -11.05 -24.91
CA GLN A 531 0.80 -10.24 -25.62
C GLN A 531 1.76 -9.53 -24.66
N TYR A 532 1.26 -9.01 -23.53
CA TYR A 532 2.11 -8.40 -22.50
C TYR A 532 3.08 -9.42 -21.90
N CYS A 533 2.60 -10.61 -21.56
CA CYS A 533 3.42 -11.69 -21.03
C CYS A 533 4.50 -12.14 -22.02
N GLU A 534 4.16 -12.27 -23.31
CA GLU A 534 5.13 -12.55 -24.38
C GLU A 534 6.19 -11.45 -24.49
N SER A 535 5.77 -10.19 -24.52
CA SER A 535 6.67 -9.03 -24.53
C SER A 535 7.59 -9.01 -23.31
N LEU A 536 7.08 -9.37 -22.12
CA LEU A 536 7.86 -9.43 -20.89
C LEU A 536 8.95 -10.51 -20.97
N ARG A 537 8.64 -11.69 -21.53
CA ARG A 537 9.66 -12.74 -21.82
C ARG A 537 10.74 -12.22 -22.75
N HIS A 538 10.37 -11.46 -23.78
CA HIS A 538 11.34 -10.85 -24.69
C HIS A 538 12.21 -9.81 -23.96
N CYS A 539 11.63 -8.96 -23.11
CA CYS A 539 12.39 -8.02 -22.29
C CYS A 539 13.38 -8.71 -21.35
N ALA A 540 12.98 -9.82 -20.72
CA ALA A 540 13.89 -10.62 -19.90
C ALA A 540 15.05 -11.18 -20.74
N ALA A 541 14.76 -11.76 -21.92
CA ALA A 541 15.79 -12.24 -22.84
C ALA A 541 16.71 -11.12 -23.35
N LEU A 542 16.21 -9.89 -23.52
CA LEU A 542 17.04 -8.73 -23.86
C LEU A 542 18.00 -8.36 -22.74
N ALA A 543 17.56 -8.45 -21.48
CA ALA A 543 18.40 -8.17 -20.30
C ALA A 543 19.53 -9.20 -20.11
N GLU A 544 19.36 -10.44 -20.61
CA GLU A 544 20.37 -11.51 -20.51
C GLU A 544 21.43 -11.49 -21.63
N ARG A 545 21.16 -10.83 -22.77
CA ARG A 545 22.06 -10.88 -23.93
C ARG A 545 23.38 -10.14 -23.68
N SER A 546 24.48 -10.86 -23.84
CA SER A 546 25.86 -10.37 -23.65
C SER A 546 26.34 -9.33 -24.68
N LYS A 547 25.56 -9.09 -25.76
CA LYS A 547 25.88 -8.15 -26.86
C LYS A 547 24.97 -6.90 -26.92
N GLY A 548 23.96 -6.79 -26.05
CA GLY A 548 23.05 -5.63 -25.99
C GLY A 548 23.45 -4.58 -24.95
N PRO A 549 22.75 -3.43 -24.87
CA PRO A 549 22.91 -2.51 -23.75
C PRO A 549 22.63 -3.26 -22.44
N ARG A 550 23.56 -3.21 -21.49
CA ARG A 550 23.43 -3.91 -20.20
C ARG A 550 22.50 -3.15 -19.27
N PHE A 551 21.34 -3.73 -18.98
CA PHE A 551 20.39 -3.23 -17.99
C PHE A 551 19.81 -4.37 -17.15
N ARG A 552 19.16 -4.02 -16.04
CA ARG A 552 18.41 -4.95 -15.17
C ARG A 552 16.94 -4.59 -15.23
N LEU A 553 16.11 -5.61 -15.46
CA LEU A 553 14.67 -5.51 -15.31
C LEU A 553 14.31 -5.78 -13.85
N GLN A 554 13.76 -4.79 -13.14
CA GLN A 554 13.44 -4.89 -11.72
C GLN A 554 12.34 -5.91 -11.43
N ASN A 555 11.41 -6.10 -12.37
CA ASN A 555 10.32 -7.06 -12.26
C ASN A 555 10.78 -8.50 -12.03
N LEU A 556 12.00 -8.87 -12.44
CA LEU A 556 12.54 -10.22 -12.24
C LEU A 556 12.99 -10.50 -10.79
N GLY A 557 13.06 -9.47 -9.94
CA GLY A 557 13.44 -9.59 -8.52
C GLY A 557 12.36 -9.10 -7.54
N SER A 558 11.19 -8.71 -8.04
CA SER A 558 10.05 -8.23 -7.26
C SER A 558 8.87 -9.18 -7.46
N ALA A 559 8.05 -9.37 -6.44
CA ALA A 559 6.73 -9.96 -6.63
C ALA A 559 5.94 -9.11 -7.63
N ALA A 560 5.27 -9.74 -8.59
CA ALA A 560 4.26 -9.06 -9.38
C ALA A 560 2.99 -9.02 -8.55
N GLU A 561 2.62 -7.81 -8.15
CA GLU A 561 1.45 -7.62 -7.32
C GLU A 561 0.32 -7.03 -8.16
N PRO A 562 -0.94 -7.38 -7.87
CA PRO A 562 -2.06 -6.64 -8.42
C PRO A 562 -1.99 -5.20 -7.90
N THR A 563 -1.76 -4.23 -8.78
CA THR A 563 -1.69 -2.80 -8.45
C THR A 563 -2.95 -2.34 -7.70
N VAL A 564 -4.10 -2.93 -8.01
CA VAL A 564 -5.40 -2.67 -7.35
C VAL A 564 -5.45 -3.14 -5.89
N LEU A 565 -4.54 -4.02 -5.46
CA LEU A 565 -4.39 -4.48 -4.07
C LEU A 565 -3.07 -4.00 -3.43
N SER A 566 -2.45 -2.95 -3.98
CA SER A 566 -1.40 -2.22 -3.25
C SER A 566 -1.91 -1.87 -1.86
N ASN A 567 -1.06 -1.98 -0.84
CA ASN A 567 -1.42 -1.66 0.54
C ASN A 567 -0.44 -0.67 1.17
N ASP A 568 0.25 0.13 0.36
CA ASP A 568 1.03 1.24 0.91
C ASP A 568 0.12 2.26 1.59
N ILE A 569 0.69 3.04 2.50
CA ILE A 569 -0.02 4.13 3.14
C ILE A 569 0.36 5.39 2.41
N ILE A 570 -0.64 6.14 1.95
CA ILE A 570 -0.45 7.38 1.22
C ILE A 570 -1.17 8.53 1.90
N MET A 571 -0.48 9.66 2.03
CA MET A 571 -1.03 10.91 2.56
C MET A 571 -1.32 11.88 1.41
N ASP A 572 -2.58 12.28 1.27
CA ASP A 572 -2.99 13.31 0.31
C ASP A 572 -2.60 14.72 0.82
N VAL A 573 -2.72 15.73 -0.03
CA VAL A 573 -2.28 17.12 0.23
C VAL A 573 -2.92 17.74 1.47
N ASP A 574 -4.11 17.28 1.85
CA ASP A 574 -4.86 17.77 3.01
C ASP A 574 -4.41 17.14 4.33
N GLY A 575 -3.60 16.07 4.29
CA GLY A 575 -3.20 15.27 5.46
C GLY A 575 -4.07 14.04 5.70
N THR A 576 -5.05 13.75 4.83
CA THR A 576 -5.83 12.52 4.90
C THR A 576 -4.98 11.33 4.45
N LEU A 577 -5.03 10.26 5.24
CA LEU A 577 -4.33 9.01 5.00
C LEU A 577 -5.28 8.00 4.35
N TYR A 578 -4.80 7.36 3.30
CA TYR A 578 -5.49 6.30 2.59
C TYR A 578 -4.59 5.07 2.49
N ASP A 579 -5.22 3.91 2.32
CA ASP A 579 -4.57 2.81 1.64
C ASP A 579 -4.37 3.20 0.16
N ASP A 580 -3.21 2.89 -0.38
CA ASP A 580 -2.69 3.34 -1.66
C ASP A 580 -3.63 3.03 -2.85
N ALA A 581 -4.36 1.91 -2.80
CA ALA A 581 -5.35 1.55 -3.81
C ALA A 581 -6.42 2.64 -4.01
N ALA A 582 -6.70 3.44 -2.98
CA ALA A 582 -7.70 4.51 -3.02
C ALA A 582 -7.34 5.65 -3.97
N LEU A 583 -6.05 6.00 -4.03
CA LEU A 583 -5.58 7.19 -4.76
C LEU A 583 -5.30 6.88 -6.23
N PHE A 584 -4.88 5.64 -6.51
CA PHE A 584 -4.69 5.14 -7.87
C PHE A 584 -6.01 4.70 -8.52
N GLY A 585 -6.99 4.25 -7.75
CA GLY A 585 -8.22 3.72 -8.32
C GLY A 585 -9.35 4.73 -8.50
N GLU A 586 -9.40 5.84 -7.75
CA GLU A 586 -10.58 6.74 -7.67
C GLU A 586 -11.13 7.21 -9.03
N VAL A 587 -10.26 7.44 -10.01
CA VAL A 587 -10.69 7.88 -11.36
C VAL A 587 -11.43 6.78 -12.11
N LEU A 588 -11.09 5.52 -11.86
CA LEU A 588 -11.60 4.33 -12.57
C LEU A 588 -12.63 3.55 -11.76
N LEU A 589 -12.54 3.65 -10.44
CA LEU A 589 -13.36 2.99 -9.43
C LEU A 589 -13.84 4.10 -8.48
N PRO A 590 -14.95 4.79 -8.83
CA PRO A 590 -15.44 5.91 -8.05
C PRO A 590 -15.78 5.49 -6.61
N GLY A 591 -15.44 6.33 -5.63
CA GLY A 591 -15.76 6.10 -4.22
C GLY A 591 -14.72 5.30 -3.44
N LEU A 592 -13.63 4.85 -4.06
CA LEU A 592 -12.56 4.12 -3.40
C LEU A 592 -11.89 4.89 -2.25
N ARG A 593 -11.69 6.20 -2.39
CA ARG A 593 -11.21 7.08 -1.31
C ARG A 593 -12.04 6.92 -0.05
N SER A 594 -13.35 6.68 -0.17
CA SER A 594 -14.22 6.47 0.99
C SER A 594 -14.11 5.07 1.59
N VAL A 595 -13.79 4.07 0.76
CA VAL A 595 -13.61 2.66 1.17
C VAL A 595 -12.32 2.49 1.97
N PHE A 596 -11.25 3.12 1.48
CA PHE A 596 -9.87 2.92 1.91
C PHE A 596 -9.29 4.08 2.74
N ARG A 597 -10.14 4.94 3.29
CA ARG A 597 -9.70 6.00 4.21
C ARG A 597 -9.24 5.42 5.54
N LEU A 598 -8.00 5.74 5.94
CA LEU A 598 -7.40 5.28 7.20
C LEU A 598 -7.53 6.32 8.33
N GLY A 599 -7.72 7.60 7.99
CA GLY A 599 -7.91 8.69 8.95
C GLY A 599 -7.20 9.95 8.51
N HIS A 600 -6.95 10.86 9.45
CA HIS A 600 -6.20 12.10 9.19
C HIS A 600 -4.92 12.11 10.02
N VAL A 601 -3.79 12.53 9.42
CA VAL A 601 -2.45 12.49 10.04
C VAL A 601 -2.35 13.23 11.37
N ALA A 602 -3.20 14.23 11.59
CA ALA A 602 -3.25 14.98 12.85
C ALA A 602 -3.87 14.20 14.02
N GLN A 603 -4.57 13.09 13.75
CA GLN A 603 -5.36 12.34 14.73
C GLN A 603 -4.80 10.95 15.02
N ILE A 604 -3.74 10.57 14.32
CA ILE A 604 -3.13 9.26 14.43
C ILE A 604 -1.77 9.42 15.10
N ASP A 605 -1.59 8.71 16.20
CA ASP A 605 -0.37 8.78 17.02
C ASP A 605 0.63 7.66 16.73
N SER A 606 0.20 6.58 16.07
CA SER A 606 1.02 5.41 15.74
C SER A 606 0.86 5.03 14.28
N PHE A 607 1.98 4.86 13.58
CA PHE A 607 2.04 4.37 12.21
C PHE A 607 1.79 2.86 12.13
N ASP A 608 2.22 2.11 13.15
CA ASP A 608 2.06 0.66 13.18
C ASP A 608 0.58 0.29 13.33
N GLY A 609 0.14 -0.74 12.59
CA GLY A 609 -1.25 -1.22 12.61
C GLY A 609 -2.23 -0.46 11.70
N LEU A 610 -1.78 0.57 10.99
CA LEU A 610 -2.59 1.28 10.00
C LEU A 610 -2.80 0.50 8.71
N ARG A 611 -1.80 -0.30 8.33
CA ARG A 611 -1.75 -0.99 7.02
C ARG A 611 -2.74 -2.18 6.99
N PRO A 612 -3.72 -2.22 6.07
CA PRO A 612 -4.57 -3.39 5.90
C PRO A 612 -3.83 -4.51 5.12
N THR A 613 -4.33 -5.74 5.23
CA THR A 613 -3.81 -6.89 4.46
C THR A 613 -4.41 -6.94 3.06
N ARG A 614 -3.79 -7.64 2.10
CA ARG A 614 -4.37 -7.80 0.75
C ARG A 614 -5.73 -8.46 0.79
N GLU A 615 -5.94 -9.41 1.69
CA GLU A 615 -7.25 -10.06 1.86
C GLU A 615 -8.31 -9.05 2.30
N GLN A 616 -7.95 -8.14 3.21
CA GLN A 616 -8.82 -7.06 3.63
C GLN A 616 -9.14 -6.13 2.46
N ASN A 617 -8.15 -5.77 1.63
CA ASN A 617 -8.36 -4.93 0.45
C ASN A 617 -9.23 -5.61 -0.61
N LEU A 618 -9.00 -6.89 -0.90
CA LEU A 618 -9.82 -7.66 -1.85
C LEU A 618 -11.28 -7.76 -1.38
N VAL A 619 -11.51 -8.06 -0.10
CA VAL A 619 -12.86 -8.12 0.47
C VAL A 619 -13.51 -6.72 0.46
N ALA A 620 -12.77 -5.67 0.80
CA ALA A 620 -13.26 -4.30 0.75
C ALA A 620 -13.68 -3.87 -0.67
N LEU A 621 -12.87 -4.17 -1.68
CA LEU A 621 -13.18 -3.92 -3.09
C LEU A 621 -14.43 -4.67 -3.55
N ARG A 622 -14.54 -5.96 -3.20
CA ARG A 622 -15.71 -6.80 -3.53
C ARG A 622 -17.00 -6.27 -2.91
N ARG A 623 -16.92 -5.80 -1.66
CA ARG A 623 -18.06 -5.19 -0.97
C ARG A 623 -18.42 -3.82 -1.53
N ALA A 624 -17.42 -3.04 -1.95
CA ALA A 624 -17.64 -1.73 -2.57
C ALA A 624 -18.27 -1.86 -3.97
N TYR A 625 -17.95 -2.93 -4.70
CA TYR A 625 -18.44 -3.20 -6.05
C TYR A 625 -19.10 -4.59 -6.13
N PRO A 626 -20.31 -4.77 -5.57
CA PRO A 626 -20.92 -6.09 -5.42
C PRO A 626 -21.47 -6.70 -6.72
N ASP A 627 -21.70 -5.90 -7.76
CA ASP A 627 -22.18 -6.38 -9.06
C ASP A 627 -21.05 -7.09 -9.83
N GLU A 628 -21.06 -8.43 -9.83
CA GLU A 628 -20.08 -9.26 -10.55
C GLU A 628 -20.00 -8.98 -12.06
N GLN A 629 -21.07 -8.45 -12.67
CA GLN A 629 -21.08 -8.08 -14.10
C GLN A 629 -20.85 -6.58 -14.33
N GLY A 630 -20.74 -5.80 -13.26
CA GLY A 630 -20.49 -4.37 -13.29
C GLY A 630 -19.12 -4.04 -13.91
N PRO A 631 -18.98 -2.87 -14.55
CA PRO A 631 -17.71 -2.47 -15.17
C PRO A 631 -16.57 -2.33 -14.15
N GLU A 632 -16.85 -1.85 -12.93
CA GLU A 632 -15.88 -1.70 -11.85
C GLU A 632 -15.38 -3.07 -11.35
N ARG A 633 -16.30 -4.00 -11.15
CA ARG A 633 -15.98 -5.35 -10.68
C ARG A 633 -15.20 -6.15 -11.72
N ARG A 634 -15.58 -6.01 -13.00
CA ARG A 634 -14.81 -6.55 -14.13
C ARG A 634 -13.42 -5.97 -14.19
N LEU A 635 -13.25 -4.66 -13.99
CA LEU A 635 -11.93 -4.04 -13.93
C LEU A 635 -11.07 -4.66 -12.82
N VAL A 636 -11.61 -4.80 -11.60
CA VAL A 636 -10.89 -5.43 -10.49
C VAL A 636 -10.46 -6.86 -10.85
N GLU A 637 -11.36 -7.68 -11.38
CA GLU A 637 -11.04 -9.07 -11.75
C GLU A 637 -10.07 -9.16 -12.95
N GLU A 638 -10.20 -8.31 -13.97
CA GLU A 638 -9.24 -8.20 -15.08
C GLU A 638 -7.82 -7.89 -14.58
N GLN A 639 -7.68 -7.02 -13.58
CA GLN A 639 -6.38 -6.70 -12.98
C GLN A 639 -5.81 -7.86 -12.17
N LEU A 640 -6.65 -8.60 -11.44
CA LEU A 640 -6.24 -9.79 -10.69
C LEU A 640 -5.78 -10.91 -11.65
N ASP A 641 -6.51 -11.12 -12.74
CA ASP A 641 -6.17 -12.09 -13.78
C ASP A 641 -4.84 -11.75 -14.45
N LEU A 642 -4.65 -10.48 -14.85
CA LEU A 642 -3.38 -10.02 -15.42
C LEU A 642 -2.23 -10.22 -14.42
N ALA A 643 -2.40 -9.82 -13.15
CA ALA A 643 -1.38 -9.99 -12.14
C ALA A 643 -0.97 -11.46 -11.94
N ARG A 644 -1.95 -12.39 -11.91
CA ARG A 644 -1.68 -13.84 -11.84
C ARG A 644 -0.88 -14.32 -13.05
N ARG A 645 -1.24 -13.91 -14.27
CA ARG A 645 -0.50 -14.27 -15.49
C ARG A 645 0.91 -13.70 -15.53
N ILE A 646 1.11 -12.47 -15.04
CA ILE A 646 2.43 -11.86 -14.93
C ILE A 646 3.27 -12.64 -13.93
N GLN A 647 2.74 -12.95 -12.75
CA GLN A 647 3.46 -13.72 -11.74
C GLN A 647 3.87 -15.09 -12.28
N GLN A 648 2.94 -15.83 -12.90
CA GLN A 648 3.24 -17.09 -13.59
C GLN A 648 4.33 -16.91 -14.67
N THR A 649 4.26 -15.84 -15.45
CA THR A 649 5.26 -15.55 -16.50
C THR A 649 6.64 -15.26 -15.89
N LEU A 650 6.71 -14.51 -14.79
CA LEU A 650 7.96 -14.25 -14.08
C LEU A 650 8.54 -15.54 -13.48
N ASP A 651 7.69 -16.43 -12.96
CA ASP A 651 8.09 -17.74 -12.46
C ASP A 651 8.63 -18.63 -13.61
N GLU A 652 7.97 -18.61 -14.78
CA GLU A 652 8.35 -19.35 -15.99
C GLU A 652 9.64 -18.85 -16.66
N ILE A 653 9.85 -17.52 -16.72
CA ILE A 653 11.11 -16.91 -17.15
C ILE A 653 12.28 -17.43 -16.29
N GLY A 654 11.94 -18.01 -15.14
CA GLY A 654 12.87 -18.42 -14.13
C GLY A 654 13.12 -17.21 -13.25
N THR A 655 12.82 -17.40 -11.99
CA THR A 655 13.85 -17.15 -10.99
C THR A 655 14.97 -18.16 -11.24
N PRO A 656 16.12 -17.82 -11.87
CA PRO A 656 17.34 -18.17 -11.16
C PRO A 656 17.14 -17.51 -9.79
N ALA A 657 17.23 -18.26 -8.70
CA ALA A 657 17.03 -17.74 -7.34
C ALA A 657 17.91 -16.51 -7.08
N VAL A 658 17.47 -15.32 -7.51
CA VAL A 658 18.29 -14.11 -7.54
C VAL A 658 17.45 -12.84 -7.59
N ARG A 659 17.69 -12.01 -6.56
CA ARG A 659 17.44 -10.57 -6.46
C ARG A 659 16.16 -10.13 -5.76
N GLN A 660 15.71 -10.85 -4.73
CA GLN A 660 15.64 -10.14 -3.45
C GLN A 660 17.09 -9.86 -3.04
N GLN A 661 17.59 -8.68 -3.37
CA GLN A 661 18.54 -8.07 -2.44
C GLN A 661 17.67 -7.64 -1.25
N ASP A 662 17.43 -8.56 -0.32
CA ASP A 662 17.42 -8.15 1.07
C ASP A 662 18.81 -7.56 1.31
N HIS A 663 18.93 -6.27 1.02
CA HIS A 663 20.09 -5.49 1.38
C HIS A 663 20.23 -5.64 2.89
N ASN A 664 21.22 -6.42 3.31
CA ASN A 664 21.54 -6.50 4.70
C ASN A 664 21.88 -5.06 5.16
N PRO A 665 21.25 -4.56 6.24
CA PRO A 665 21.53 -3.23 6.78
C PRO A 665 23.03 -2.96 6.97
N LEU A 666 23.85 -3.98 7.24
CA LEU A 666 25.31 -3.87 7.39
C LEU A 666 26.04 -3.64 6.04
N GLN A 667 25.53 -4.19 4.93
CA GLN A 667 26.07 -3.97 3.59
C GLN A 667 25.91 -2.49 3.16
N ASP A 668 24.73 -1.93 3.43
CA ASP A 668 24.41 -0.52 3.21
C ASP A 668 24.97 0.40 4.31
N ARG A 669 25.39 -0.11 5.47
CA ARG A 669 26.06 0.70 6.51
C ARG A 669 27.57 0.78 6.31
N VAL A 670 28.21 -0.24 5.72
CA VAL A 670 29.68 -0.30 5.63
C VAL A 670 30.16 -0.46 4.18
N LEU A 671 29.88 -1.58 3.50
CA LEU A 671 30.65 -2.01 2.32
C LEU A 671 30.48 -1.17 1.05
N ARG A 672 29.35 -0.48 0.91
CA ARG A 672 29.01 0.31 -0.30
C ARG A 672 28.86 1.79 -0.01
N ARG A 673 29.35 2.24 1.16
CA ARG A 673 29.27 3.63 1.59
C ARG A 673 30.60 4.35 1.44
N PRO A 674 30.57 5.69 1.30
CA PRO A 674 31.72 6.57 1.47
C PRO A 674 32.59 6.15 2.66
N LEU A 675 33.93 6.18 2.53
CA LEU A 675 34.86 5.81 3.61
C LEU A 675 34.61 6.64 4.87
N SER A 676 34.20 7.90 4.70
CA SER A 676 33.76 8.80 5.78
C SER A 676 32.58 8.24 6.61
N HIS A 677 31.68 7.50 5.98
CA HIS A 677 30.59 6.81 6.67
C HIS A 677 31.08 5.52 7.33
N GLN A 678 31.91 4.74 6.64
CA GLN A 678 32.45 3.48 7.18
C GLN A 678 33.21 3.72 8.49
N ALA A 679 34.01 4.78 8.56
CA ALA A 679 34.75 5.16 9.76
C ALA A 679 33.85 5.36 10.99
N LYS A 680 32.71 6.06 10.82
CA LYS A 680 31.75 6.29 11.91
C LYS A 680 31.14 4.99 12.42
N VAL A 681 30.93 4.00 11.54
CA VAL A 681 30.43 2.69 11.93
C VAL A 681 31.50 1.90 12.69
N LEU A 682 32.75 1.94 12.21
CA LEU A 682 33.89 1.29 12.86
C LEU A 682 34.15 1.85 14.27
N GLU A 683 34.04 3.17 14.47
CA GLU A 683 34.17 3.81 15.79
C GLU A 683 33.07 3.35 16.77
N ARG A 684 31.84 3.17 16.28
CA ARG A 684 30.68 2.82 17.11
C ARG A 684 30.60 1.32 17.40
N GLN A 685 31.15 0.47 16.54
CA GLN A 685 31.02 -0.98 16.61
C GLN A 685 32.37 -1.70 16.37
N PRO A 686 33.42 -1.39 17.17
CA PRO A 686 34.76 -1.95 16.96
C PRO A 686 34.83 -3.48 17.17
N ALA A 687 33.81 -4.07 17.79
CA ALA A 687 33.70 -5.51 17.99
C ALA A 687 33.32 -6.29 16.71
N LEU A 688 32.77 -5.63 15.68
CA LEU A 688 32.27 -6.29 14.47
C LEU A 688 33.28 -6.25 13.30
N LEU A 689 33.85 -5.08 13.03
CA LEU A 689 34.87 -4.86 12.00
C LEU A 689 35.91 -3.87 12.53
N THR A 690 37.17 -4.05 12.15
CA THR A 690 38.32 -3.21 12.54
C THR A 690 38.96 -2.48 11.36
N LEU A 691 38.47 -2.71 10.13
CA LEU A 691 38.95 -2.04 8.92
C LEU A 691 37.81 -1.72 7.93
N PRO A 692 37.89 -0.60 7.18
CA PRO A 692 36.97 -0.25 6.11
C PRO A 692 37.18 -1.15 4.89
N MET A 693 36.18 -1.21 4.02
CA MET A 693 36.18 -2.07 2.83
C MET A 693 36.01 -1.24 1.56
N LEU A 694 36.84 -1.55 0.56
CA LEU A 694 36.71 -1.09 -0.81
C LEU A 694 36.26 -2.27 -1.68
N MET A 695 35.03 -2.19 -2.19
CA MET A 695 34.46 -3.18 -3.09
C MET A 695 34.87 -2.88 -4.53
N LEU A 696 35.75 -3.72 -5.09
CA LEU A 696 36.17 -3.64 -6.48
C LEU A 696 35.36 -4.61 -7.33
N GLU A 697 34.58 -4.08 -8.25
CA GLU A 697 33.94 -4.86 -9.30
C GLU A 697 34.93 -5.08 -10.44
N ASN A 698 35.18 -6.34 -10.81
CA ASN A 698 36.02 -6.72 -11.94
C ASN A 698 35.70 -8.14 -12.44
N PRO A 699 36.16 -8.50 -13.66
CA PRO A 699 36.04 -9.87 -14.18
C PRO A 699 36.83 -10.85 -13.31
N CYS A 700 36.23 -12.01 -13.05
CA CYS A 700 36.89 -13.12 -12.36
C CYS A 700 36.93 -14.32 -13.30
N THR A 701 38.08 -14.98 -13.37
CA THR A 701 38.34 -16.12 -14.28
C THR A 701 37.66 -17.42 -13.85
N HIS A 702 37.24 -17.51 -12.58
CA HIS A 702 36.51 -18.67 -12.09
C HIS A 702 35.05 -18.68 -12.59
N ASP A 703 34.30 -19.75 -12.39
CA ASP A 703 32.85 -19.80 -12.65
C ASP A 703 32.08 -20.56 -11.54
N CYS A 704 32.47 -20.31 -10.29
CA CYS A 704 32.04 -21.08 -9.13
C CYS A 704 30.53 -21.33 -9.06
N LEU A 705 30.12 -22.54 -8.65
CA LEU A 705 28.71 -22.97 -8.58
C LEU A 705 27.81 -21.97 -7.84
N PHE A 706 28.33 -21.35 -6.79
CA PHE A 706 27.61 -20.43 -5.91
C PHE A 706 27.81 -18.95 -6.26
N CYS A 707 28.39 -18.60 -7.40
CA CYS A 707 28.58 -17.22 -7.84
C CYS A 707 27.88 -16.99 -9.18
N LEU A 708 27.29 -15.81 -9.39
CA LEU A 708 26.69 -15.40 -10.66
C LEU A 708 26.94 -13.91 -10.89
N ALA A 709 26.88 -13.49 -12.16
CA ALA A 709 26.90 -12.09 -12.59
C ALA A 709 28.21 -11.34 -12.27
N LYS A 710 29.33 -11.89 -12.74
CA LYS A 710 30.63 -11.21 -12.72
C LYS A 710 30.61 -10.07 -13.74
N PRO A 711 30.90 -8.82 -13.33
CA PRO A 711 30.92 -7.67 -14.22
C PRO A 711 32.05 -7.86 -15.24
N LEU A 712 31.72 -7.72 -16.53
CA LEU A 712 32.73 -7.82 -17.60
C LEU A 712 33.63 -6.57 -17.68
N GLU A 713 33.26 -5.49 -17.00
CA GLU A 713 34.05 -4.25 -16.95
C GLU A 713 34.52 -4.00 -15.51
N PRO A 714 35.79 -3.62 -15.32
CA PRO A 714 36.33 -3.24 -14.01
C PRO A 714 35.79 -1.88 -13.56
N THR A 715 35.83 -1.64 -12.25
CA THR A 715 35.47 -0.35 -11.65
C THR A 715 36.42 0.74 -12.17
N PRO A 716 35.93 1.85 -12.74
CA PRO A 716 36.83 2.87 -13.29
C PRO A 716 37.79 3.43 -12.24
N LEU A 717 39.09 3.50 -12.56
CA LEU A 717 40.12 4.02 -11.65
C LEU A 717 39.77 5.41 -11.11
N ALA A 718 39.24 6.31 -11.94
CA ALA A 718 38.86 7.66 -11.52
C ALA A 718 37.80 7.65 -10.39
N GLN A 719 36.88 6.69 -10.43
CA GLN A 719 35.87 6.50 -9.40
C GLN A 719 36.52 5.99 -8.10
N VAL A 720 37.43 5.02 -8.21
CA VAL A 720 38.17 4.47 -7.06
C VAL A 720 39.04 5.55 -6.39
N VAL A 721 39.75 6.36 -7.16
CA VAL A 721 40.55 7.50 -6.68
C VAL A 721 39.69 8.48 -5.89
N THR A 722 38.48 8.76 -6.38
CA THR A 722 37.54 9.66 -5.69
C THR A 722 37.15 9.08 -4.32
N TRP A 723 36.81 7.80 -4.27
CA TRP A 723 36.45 7.13 -3.02
C TRP A 723 37.60 7.09 -2.01
N LEU A 724 38.82 6.76 -2.46
CA LEU A 724 40.03 6.74 -1.63
C LEU A 724 40.37 8.12 -1.07
N GLY A 725 40.15 9.18 -1.85
CA GLY A 725 40.41 10.57 -1.47
C GLY A 725 39.70 11.01 -0.19
N GLU A 726 38.54 10.41 0.13
CA GLU A 726 37.83 10.67 1.37
C GLU A 726 38.66 10.37 2.63
N ASN A 727 39.56 9.39 2.56
CA ASN A 727 40.37 8.99 3.72
C ASN A 727 41.30 10.12 4.22
N ARG A 728 41.61 11.11 3.37
CA ARG A 728 42.38 12.29 3.77
C ARG A 728 41.72 13.09 4.89
N GLN A 729 40.38 12.96 5.04
CA GLN A 729 39.61 13.64 6.08
C GLN A 729 39.46 12.79 7.35
N VAL A 730 39.59 11.47 7.25
CA VAL A 730 39.20 10.52 8.30
C VAL A 730 40.39 9.80 8.93
N GLY A 731 41.48 9.63 8.18
CA GLY A 731 42.76 9.15 8.71
C GLY A 731 42.82 7.66 9.04
N LEU A 732 42.08 6.80 8.33
CA LEU A 732 42.19 5.35 8.50
C LEU A 732 43.51 4.84 7.91
N THR A 733 44.14 3.85 8.55
CA THR A 733 45.45 3.32 8.15
C THR A 733 45.39 1.93 7.52
N ARG A 734 44.25 1.24 7.65
CA ARG A 734 44.02 -0.10 7.11
C ARG A 734 42.88 -0.07 6.09
N LEU A 735 42.96 -0.90 5.06
CA LEU A 735 41.91 -1.03 4.05
C LEU A 735 41.74 -2.48 3.61
N GLY A 736 40.50 -2.95 3.59
CA GLY A 736 40.12 -4.25 3.05
C GLY A 736 39.75 -4.13 1.58
N LEU A 737 40.30 -4.99 0.73
CA LEU A 737 39.95 -5.10 -0.68
C LEU A 737 39.10 -6.35 -0.87
N ALA A 738 37.84 -6.16 -1.26
CA ALA A 738 36.92 -7.25 -1.54
C ALA A 738 36.19 -7.01 -2.86
N GLY A 739 35.51 -8.04 -3.37
CA GLY A 739 34.94 -8.01 -4.71
C GLY A 739 34.83 -9.41 -5.29
N ASN A 740 34.77 -9.49 -6.62
CA ASN A 740 34.79 -10.78 -7.31
C ASN A 740 36.21 -11.35 -7.38
N GLU A 741 37.18 -10.53 -7.80
CA GLU A 741 38.60 -10.88 -7.81
C GLU A 741 39.46 -9.60 -7.75
N PRO A 742 39.58 -8.93 -6.60
CA PRO A 742 40.22 -7.61 -6.50
C PRO A 742 41.60 -7.52 -7.15
N LEU A 743 42.42 -8.57 -7.04
CA LEU A 743 43.78 -8.60 -7.61
C LEU A 743 43.79 -8.77 -9.13
N GLY A 744 42.67 -9.16 -9.73
CA GLY A 744 42.46 -9.21 -11.18
C GLY A 744 42.03 -7.88 -11.79
N HIS A 745 41.90 -6.81 -10.99
CA HIS A 745 41.60 -5.48 -11.51
C HIS A 745 42.81 -4.94 -12.31
N PRO A 746 42.62 -4.42 -13.55
CA PRO A 746 43.75 -3.99 -14.38
C PRO A 746 44.56 -2.85 -13.76
N ASP A 747 43.89 -1.94 -13.05
CA ASP A 747 44.53 -0.80 -12.38
C ASP A 747 44.89 -1.06 -10.90
N ILE A 748 44.96 -2.31 -10.44
CA ILE A 748 45.16 -2.62 -9.00
C ILE A 748 46.41 -1.94 -8.41
N ASP A 749 47.50 -1.83 -9.17
CA ASP A 749 48.73 -1.18 -8.69
C ASP A 749 48.56 0.33 -8.52
N ALA A 750 47.82 0.96 -9.44
CA ALA A 750 47.46 2.37 -9.34
C ALA A 750 46.51 2.62 -8.17
N ILE A 751 45.54 1.73 -7.95
CA ILE A 751 44.61 1.76 -6.81
C ILE A 751 45.38 1.69 -5.48
N LEU A 752 46.30 0.72 -5.33
CA LEU A 752 47.13 0.60 -4.14
C LEU A 752 48.03 1.82 -3.94
N SER A 753 48.58 2.37 -5.02
CA SER A 753 49.39 3.59 -4.97
C SER A 753 48.59 4.80 -4.50
N GLU A 754 47.39 5.01 -5.04
CA GLU A 754 46.51 6.11 -4.61
C GLU A 754 46.04 5.90 -3.16
N ALA A 755 45.73 4.66 -2.77
CA ALA A 755 45.31 4.37 -1.41
C ALA A 755 46.43 4.73 -0.40
N ARG A 756 47.69 4.43 -0.74
CA ARG A 756 48.84 4.89 0.06
C ARG A 756 48.97 6.41 0.09
N ALA A 757 48.78 7.09 -1.04
CA ALA A 757 48.77 8.56 -1.10
C ALA A 757 47.64 9.17 -0.25
N CYS A 758 46.56 8.43 -0.03
CA CYS A 758 45.44 8.81 0.83
C CYS A 758 45.58 8.36 2.29
N GLY A 759 46.73 7.78 2.70
CA GLY A 759 47.06 7.50 4.10
C GLY A 759 46.94 6.04 4.55
N PHE A 760 46.55 5.12 3.67
CA PHE A 760 46.52 3.69 3.99
C PHE A 760 47.92 3.07 3.97
N THR A 761 48.26 2.26 4.97
CA THR A 761 49.58 1.62 5.12
C THR A 761 49.53 0.09 5.14
N ARG A 762 48.36 -0.49 5.37
CA ARG A 762 48.15 -1.95 5.37
C ARG A 762 46.87 -2.33 4.62
N PHE A 763 46.99 -3.31 3.74
CA PHE A 763 45.86 -3.85 2.98
C PHE A 763 45.61 -5.32 3.30
N ASP A 764 44.34 -5.69 3.42
CA ASP A 764 43.90 -7.08 3.57
C ASP A 764 42.99 -7.40 2.36
N VAL A 765 43.19 -8.52 1.67
CA VAL A 765 42.47 -8.83 0.41
C VAL A 765 41.80 -10.20 0.45
N LEU A 766 40.59 -10.28 -0.12
CA LEU A 766 39.95 -11.55 -0.46
C LEU A 766 40.17 -11.84 -1.94
N THR A 767 40.87 -12.91 -2.29
CA THR A 767 41.28 -13.22 -3.68
C THR A 767 41.21 -14.72 -3.92
N SER A 768 41.03 -15.15 -5.17
CA SER A 768 41.16 -16.56 -5.56
C SER A 768 42.61 -17.06 -5.59
N GLY A 769 43.59 -16.15 -5.51
CA GLY A 769 45.01 -16.50 -5.57
C GLY A 769 45.56 -16.66 -6.99
N THR A 770 44.73 -16.60 -8.03
CA THR A 770 45.17 -16.76 -9.43
C THR A 770 46.31 -15.82 -9.81
N ALA A 771 46.22 -14.54 -9.41
CA ALA A 771 47.24 -13.53 -9.68
C ALA A 771 48.54 -13.73 -8.88
N LEU A 772 48.51 -14.56 -7.84
CA LEU A 772 49.61 -14.79 -6.91
C LEU A 772 50.46 -16.02 -7.27
N ARG A 773 50.13 -16.69 -8.37
CA ARG A 773 50.95 -17.77 -8.95
C ARG A 773 52.30 -17.27 -9.47
N ASP A 774 52.34 -16.01 -9.89
CA ASP A 774 53.57 -15.33 -10.26
C ASP A 774 54.27 -14.85 -8.96
N PRO A 775 55.44 -15.42 -8.59
CA PRO A 775 56.13 -15.05 -7.36
C PRO A 775 56.59 -13.59 -7.32
N ASP A 776 56.90 -13.00 -8.47
CA ASP A 776 57.29 -11.59 -8.54
C ASP A 776 56.09 -10.68 -8.33
N ARG A 777 54.91 -11.09 -8.86
CA ARG A 777 53.65 -10.42 -8.59
C ARG A 777 53.27 -10.49 -7.10
N ALA A 778 53.38 -11.66 -6.49
CA ALA A 778 53.12 -11.85 -5.07
C ALA A 778 54.06 -10.98 -4.21
N ARG A 779 55.37 -10.99 -4.51
CA ARG A 779 56.36 -10.15 -3.83
C ARG A 779 56.05 -8.66 -3.96
N ALA A 780 55.70 -8.18 -5.16
CA ALA A 780 55.34 -6.79 -5.38
C ALA A 780 54.12 -6.33 -4.55
N LEU A 781 53.11 -7.19 -4.40
CA LEU A 781 51.93 -6.89 -3.58
C LEU A 781 52.27 -6.87 -2.08
N VAL A 782 53.07 -7.82 -1.62
CA VAL A 782 53.57 -7.87 -0.23
C VAL A 782 54.41 -6.63 0.08
N ASP A 783 55.39 -6.31 -0.75
CA ASP A 783 56.22 -5.11 -0.59
C ASP A 783 55.39 -3.81 -0.68
N GLY A 784 54.33 -3.84 -1.49
CA GLY A 784 53.34 -2.77 -1.63
C GLY A 784 52.42 -2.57 -0.41
N GLY A 785 52.52 -3.41 0.63
CA GLY A 785 51.78 -3.27 1.88
C GLY A 785 50.50 -4.13 1.98
N VAL A 786 50.24 -5.01 1.01
CA VAL A 786 49.21 -6.06 1.17
C VAL A 786 49.77 -7.11 2.12
N ARG A 787 49.16 -7.25 3.30
CA ARG A 787 49.67 -8.12 4.37
C ARG A 787 48.76 -9.32 4.64
N GLY A 788 47.44 -9.11 4.62
CA GLY A 788 46.45 -10.17 4.84
C GLY A 788 45.88 -10.71 3.54
N TYR A 789 45.83 -12.03 3.38
CA TYR A 789 45.30 -12.71 2.21
C TYR A 789 44.28 -13.79 2.62
N GLY A 790 43.01 -13.57 2.26
CA GLY A 790 41.94 -14.56 2.36
C GLY A 790 41.84 -15.36 1.07
N LEU A 791 42.17 -16.66 1.12
CA LEU A 791 42.17 -17.57 -0.03
C LEU A 791 41.09 -18.65 0.09
N PRO A 792 40.29 -18.91 -0.96
CA PRO A 792 39.26 -19.93 -0.93
C PRO A 792 39.83 -21.31 -1.28
N LEU A 793 39.82 -22.26 -0.35
CA LEU A 793 40.16 -23.66 -0.62
C LEU A 793 38.98 -24.56 -0.23
N TYR A 794 38.22 -25.04 -1.21
CA TYR A 794 36.95 -25.71 -0.94
C TYR A 794 37.07 -27.20 -0.57
N ALA A 795 38.17 -27.87 -0.91
CA ALA A 795 38.42 -29.27 -0.59
C ALA A 795 39.93 -29.57 -0.72
N ALA A 796 40.41 -30.63 -0.05
CA ALA A 796 41.75 -31.18 -0.25
C ALA A 796 41.87 -31.99 -1.56
N ASP A 797 40.76 -32.50 -2.09
CA ASP A 797 40.72 -33.17 -3.40
C ASP A 797 40.63 -32.11 -4.52
N PRO A 798 41.60 -32.09 -5.46
CA PRO A 798 41.58 -31.18 -6.60
C PRO A 798 40.30 -31.26 -7.43
N LYS A 799 39.72 -32.46 -7.61
CA LYS A 799 38.51 -32.66 -8.41
C LYS A 799 37.29 -31.99 -7.77
N ILE A 800 37.19 -32.06 -6.44
CA ILE A 800 36.09 -31.43 -5.71
C ILE A 800 36.25 -29.91 -5.73
N HIS A 801 37.46 -29.40 -5.46
CA HIS A 801 37.73 -27.97 -5.51
C HIS A 801 37.47 -27.39 -6.90
N ASP A 802 38.06 -27.96 -7.95
CA ASP A 802 37.89 -27.49 -9.33
C ASP A 802 36.44 -27.66 -9.80
N GLY A 803 35.75 -28.70 -9.34
CA GLY A 803 34.32 -28.88 -9.56
C GLY A 803 33.46 -27.82 -8.87
N ILE A 804 33.91 -27.23 -7.76
CA ILE A 804 33.18 -26.14 -7.10
C ILE A 804 33.47 -24.80 -7.79
N THR A 805 34.71 -24.54 -8.19
CA THR A 805 35.10 -23.32 -8.89
C THR A 805 34.72 -23.32 -10.37
N GLN A 806 34.40 -24.50 -10.92
CA GLN A 806 34.20 -24.75 -12.35
C GLN A 806 35.40 -24.29 -13.18
N SER A 807 36.61 -24.50 -12.66
CA SER A 807 37.84 -24.03 -13.29
C SER A 807 38.96 -25.05 -13.09
N PRO A 808 39.28 -25.83 -14.14
CA PRO A 808 40.36 -26.81 -14.08
C PRO A 808 41.70 -26.17 -13.68
N GLY A 809 42.38 -26.75 -12.70
CA GLY A 809 43.66 -26.28 -12.18
C GLY A 809 43.56 -25.21 -11.09
N SER A 810 42.36 -24.79 -10.68
CA SER A 810 42.18 -23.78 -9.63
C SER A 810 42.68 -24.22 -8.25
N TYR A 811 42.59 -25.51 -7.93
CA TYR A 811 43.17 -26.08 -6.73
C TYR A 811 44.69 -25.88 -6.70
N ALA A 812 45.37 -26.26 -7.79
CA ALA A 812 46.82 -26.12 -7.91
C ALA A 812 47.25 -24.65 -7.84
N ALA A 813 46.51 -23.77 -8.53
CA ALA A 813 46.74 -22.32 -8.47
C ALA A 813 46.63 -21.76 -7.03
N THR A 814 45.59 -22.17 -6.29
CA THR A 814 45.37 -21.73 -4.90
C THR A 814 46.49 -22.26 -3.99
N ARG A 815 46.90 -23.52 -4.18
CA ARG A 815 48.01 -24.14 -3.44
C ARG A 815 49.34 -23.43 -3.68
N GLU A 816 49.70 -23.18 -4.94
CA GLU A 816 50.90 -22.42 -5.32
C GLU A 816 50.89 -21.02 -4.69
N ALA A 817 49.74 -20.34 -4.69
CA ALA A 817 49.58 -19.03 -4.07
C ALA A 817 49.79 -19.07 -2.55
N ILE A 818 49.24 -20.08 -1.85
CA ILE A 818 49.45 -20.28 -0.42
C ILE A 818 50.94 -20.45 -0.10
N ASP A 819 51.61 -21.38 -0.79
CA ASP A 819 53.02 -21.71 -0.54
C ASP A 819 53.91 -20.47 -0.81
N THR A 820 53.63 -19.74 -1.89
CA THR A 820 54.34 -18.50 -2.26
C THR A 820 54.17 -17.43 -1.18
N LEU A 821 52.93 -17.17 -0.73
CA LEU A 821 52.67 -16.16 0.29
C LEU A 821 53.27 -16.51 1.66
N GLN A 822 53.23 -17.79 2.06
CA GLN A 822 53.90 -18.25 3.28
C GLN A 822 55.40 -18.02 3.21
N SER A 823 56.04 -18.28 2.06
CA SER A 823 57.48 -18.03 1.86
C SER A 823 57.86 -16.55 1.95
N LEU A 824 56.91 -15.65 1.65
CA LEU A 824 57.07 -14.20 1.74
C LEU A 824 56.69 -13.63 3.12
N GLY A 825 56.25 -14.48 4.06
CA GLY A 825 55.84 -14.07 5.41
C GLY A 825 54.51 -13.30 5.45
N ALA A 826 53.65 -13.47 4.44
CA ALA A 826 52.32 -12.86 4.44
C ALA A 826 51.35 -13.58 5.40
N GLU A 827 50.36 -12.85 5.92
CA GLU A 827 49.31 -13.42 6.76
C GLU A 827 48.26 -14.11 5.87
N VAL A 828 48.27 -15.44 5.84
CA VAL A 828 47.36 -16.24 5.00
C VAL A 828 46.22 -16.80 5.85
N HIS A 829 44.99 -16.59 5.38
CA HIS A 829 43.78 -17.17 5.95
C HIS A 829 43.05 -17.98 4.88
N VAL A 830 42.72 -19.23 5.20
CA VAL A 830 41.99 -20.09 4.27
C VAL A 830 40.52 -20.12 4.66
N HIS A 831 39.63 -20.04 3.68
CA HIS A 831 38.21 -20.16 3.90
C HIS A 831 37.53 -21.10 2.91
N ALA A 832 36.40 -21.65 3.32
CA ALA A 832 35.54 -22.46 2.45
C ALA A 832 34.07 -22.11 2.69
N ASN A 833 33.34 -21.88 1.60
CA ASN A 833 31.88 -21.98 1.65
C ASN A 833 31.52 -23.46 1.84
N LEU A 834 30.57 -23.74 2.74
CA LEU A 834 30.06 -25.09 2.94
C LEU A 834 28.94 -25.39 1.94
N LEU A 835 29.17 -26.40 1.11
CA LEU A 835 28.25 -26.94 0.12
C LEU A 835 28.05 -28.44 0.34
N ARG A 836 26.98 -29.01 -0.21
CA ARG A 836 26.82 -30.46 -0.33
C ARG A 836 28.02 -31.15 -1.00
N HIS A 837 28.64 -30.45 -1.94
CA HIS A 837 29.73 -30.97 -2.78
C HIS A 837 31.04 -31.18 -2.00
N ASN A 838 31.31 -30.38 -0.96
CA ASN A 838 32.52 -30.49 -0.15
C ASN A 838 32.27 -30.94 1.29
N LEU A 839 31.01 -31.08 1.74
CA LEU A 839 30.71 -31.57 3.08
C LEU A 839 31.46 -32.88 3.42
N PRO A 840 31.49 -33.92 2.56
CA PRO A 840 32.19 -35.16 2.87
C PRO A 840 33.73 -35.04 2.91
N SER A 841 34.30 -33.96 2.36
CA SER A 841 35.75 -33.75 2.29
C SER A 841 36.27 -32.70 3.28
N LEU A 842 35.40 -32.17 4.15
CA LEU A 842 35.76 -31.14 5.12
C LEU A 842 36.85 -31.60 6.12
N GLY A 843 36.79 -32.83 6.63
CA GLY A 843 37.81 -33.34 7.56
C GLY A 843 39.21 -33.41 6.93
N ALA A 844 39.27 -33.86 5.66
CA ALA A 844 40.52 -33.85 4.90
C ALA A 844 41.02 -32.42 4.62
N LEU A 845 40.12 -31.47 4.41
CA LEU A 845 40.47 -30.05 4.27
C LEU A 845 41.01 -29.47 5.58
N GLU A 846 40.39 -29.77 6.72
CA GLU A 846 40.87 -29.38 8.06
C GLU A 846 42.28 -29.89 8.31
N GLN A 847 42.53 -31.19 8.07
CA GLN A 847 43.85 -31.81 8.24
C GLN A 847 44.90 -31.16 7.34
N LEU A 848 44.58 -30.91 6.07
CA LEU A 848 45.48 -30.23 5.13
C LEU A 848 45.82 -28.81 5.60
N VAL A 849 44.81 -28.01 5.93
CA VAL A 849 45.00 -26.58 6.19
C VAL A 849 45.57 -26.33 7.58
N THR A 850 45.00 -26.93 8.62
CA THR A 850 45.42 -26.68 10.00
C THR A 850 46.58 -27.57 10.42
N GLY A 851 46.60 -28.83 9.97
CA GLY A 851 47.61 -29.82 10.35
C GLY A 851 48.89 -29.71 9.50
N GLU A 852 48.76 -29.76 8.18
CA GLU A 852 49.93 -29.77 7.29
C GLU A 852 50.46 -28.37 6.99
N LEU A 853 49.57 -27.39 6.70
CA LEU A 853 49.99 -26.02 6.37
C LEU A 853 50.15 -25.11 7.59
N GLY A 854 49.58 -25.48 8.74
CA GLY A 854 49.59 -24.65 9.94
C GLY A 854 48.84 -23.32 9.77
N LEU A 855 47.83 -23.28 8.91
CA LEU A 855 47.05 -22.07 8.59
C LEU A 855 45.67 -22.08 9.26
N PRO A 856 45.09 -20.91 9.57
CA PRO A 856 43.72 -20.84 10.06
C PRO A 856 42.72 -21.16 8.94
N LEU A 857 41.82 -22.13 9.21
CA LEU A 857 40.67 -22.45 8.37
C LEU A 857 39.39 -21.85 8.94
N CYS A 858 38.55 -21.29 8.08
CA CYS A 858 37.21 -20.83 8.43
C CYS A 858 36.19 -21.37 7.42
N VAL A 859 35.22 -22.14 7.91
CA VAL A 859 34.11 -22.65 7.10
C VAL A 859 32.87 -21.81 7.36
N ILE A 860 32.26 -21.29 6.30
CA ILE A 860 31.12 -20.36 6.36
C ILE A 860 29.93 -20.93 5.59
N PRO A 861 28.69 -20.63 5.99
CA PRO A 861 27.53 -21.15 5.27
C PRO A 861 27.47 -20.51 3.88
N ILE A 862 27.10 -21.31 2.89
CA ILE A 862 26.64 -20.75 1.63
C ILE A 862 25.38 -19.92 1.88
N ARG A 863 25.29 -18.76 1.22
CA ARG A 863 24.14 -17.86 1.33
C ARG A 863 23.15 -18.03 0.18
N PRO A 864 21.86 -17.74 0.39
CA PRO A 864 20.92 -17.58 -0.70
C PRO A 864 21.28 -16.33 -1.51
N LYS A 865 21.73 -16.50 -2.74
CA LYS A 865 22.01 -15.41 -3.68
C LYS A 865 22.02 -15.90 -5.12
N ALA A 866 22.28 -14.94 -6.00
CA ALA A 866 22.76 -15.13 -7.36
C ALA A 866 23.86 -16.17 -7.46
N ALA A 867 23.56 -17.30 -8.10
CA ALA A 867 24.50 -18.37 -8.27
C ALA A 867 24.25 -19.11 -9.59
N ASN A 868 25.32 -19.67 -10.17
CA ASN A 868 25.25 -20.55 -11.33
C ASN A 868 24.43 -21.82 -11.05
N ARG A 869 24.21 -22.16 -9.79
CA ARG A 869 23.29 -23.20 -9.32
C ARG A 869 22.36 -22.67 -8.22
N PRO A 870 21.07 -23.09 -8.19
CA PRO A 870 20.14 -22.69 -7.14
C PRO A 870 20.68 -22.98 -5.73
N TYR A 871 20.46 -22.05 -4.80
CA TYR A 871 20.88 -22.19 -3.40
C TYR A 871 20.48 -23.53 -2.77
N LEU A 872 19.23 -23.96 -2.97
CA LEU A 872 18.68 -25.18 -2.39
C LEU A 872 19.35 -26.47 -2.91
N GLU A 873 19.97 -26.44 -4.09
CA GLU A 873 20.77 -27.55 -4.62
C GLU A 873 22.15 -27.61 -3.96
N LEU A 874 22.66 -26.48 -3.49
CA LEU A 874 24.02 -26.37 -2.96
C LEU A 874 24.09 -26.50 -1.44
N VAL A 875 23.06 -26.05 -0.71
CA VAL A 875 23.06 -26.03 0.76
C VAL A 875 22.83 -27.44 1.35
N PRO A 876 23.73 -27.97 2.21
CA PRO A 876 23.50 -29.22 2.92
C PRO A 876 22.51 -29.03 4.07
N ARG A 877 21.88 -30.11 4.55
CA ARG A 877 21.07 -30.03 5.77
C ARG A 877 21.96 -29.80 6.99
N TYR A 878 21.47 -29.11 8.00
CA TYR A 878 22.20 -28.94 9.26
C TYR A 878 22.43 -30.27 9.96
N ALA A 879 21.49 -31.22 9.88
CA ALA A 879 21.71 -32.57 10.39
C ALA A 879 22.89 -33.27 9.70
N ASP A 880 23.03 -33.12 8.38
CA ASP A 880 24.17 -33.68 7.64
C ASP A 880 25.48 -33.00 8.05
N ILE A 881 25.46 -31.69 8.29
CA ILE A 881 26.62 -30.93 8.78
C ILE A 881 27.05 -31.46 10.16
N VAL A 882 26.12 -31.62 11.11
CA VAL A 882 26.43 -32.14 12.45
C VAL A 882 27.07 -33.53 12.41
N VAL A 883 26.64 -34.37 11.46
CA VAL A 883 27.14 -35.75 11.34
C VAL A 883 28.47 -35.84 10.59
N GLN A 884 28.68 -35.01 9.57
CA GLN A 884 29.78 -35.19 8.61
C GLN A 884 30.87 -34.12 8.69
N ALA A 885 30.60 -32.95 9.28
CA ALA A 885 31.58 -31.88 9.32
C ALA A 885 32.61 -32.13 10.44
N GLU A 886 33.82 -32.50 10.06
CA GLU A 886 34.97 -32.63 10.97
C GLU A 886 35.87 -31.38 10.86
N VAL A 887 35.40 -30.24 11.40
CA VAL A 887 36.11 -28.95 11.30
C VAL A 887 36.09 -28.19 12.63
N SER A 888 37.14 -27.43 12.91
CA SER A 888 37.25 -26.70 14.18
C SER A 888 36.58 -25.32 14.17
N CYS A 889 36.21 -24.79 13.00
CA CYS A 889 35.74 -23.41 12.85
C CYS A 889 34.63 -23.27 11.79
N LEU A 890 33.38 -23.35 12.24
CA LEU A 890 32.14 -22.94 11.60
C LEU A 890 31.75 -21.52 12.02
N VAL A 891 31.70 -20.59 11.08
CA VAL A 891 31.36 -19.18 11.34
C VAL A 891 30.09 -18.79 10.59
N GLY A 892 29.14 -18.17 11.29
CA GLY A 892 27.87 -17.72 10.71
C GLY A 892 26.75 -18.77 10.68
N PHE A 893 26.99 -19.97 11.23
CA PHE A 893 25.95 -20.99 11.43
C PHE A 893 25.13 -20.72 12.70
N PRO A 894 23.88 -21.23 12.80
CA PRO A 894 23.15 -21.19 14.06
C PRO A 894 24.00 -21.80 15.19
N LEU A 895 24.10 -21.12 16.33
CA LEU A 895 25.00 -21.56 17.41
C LEU A 895 24.64 -22.95 17.96
N CYS A 896 23.36 -23.34 17.91
CA CYS A 896 22.94 -24.71 18.25
C CYS A 896 23.44 -25.79 17.30
N ILE A 897 23.73 -25.45 16.04
CA ILE A 897 24.35 -26.35 15.08
C ILE A 897 25.86 -26.32 15.26
N ALA A 898 26.46 -25.13 15.30
CA ALA A 898 27.90 -24.97 15.45
C ALA A 898 28.43 -25.65 16.73
N SER A 899 27.73 -25.51 17.86
CA SER A 899 28.13 -26.12 19.14
C SER A 899 28.14 -27.65 19.18
N GLN A 900 27.56 -28.31 18.17
CA GLN A 900 27.59 -29.77 18.04
C GLN A 900 28.77 -30.26 17.19
N VAL A 901 29.37 -29.37 16.40
CA VAL A 901 30.50 -29.68 15.51
C VAL A 901 31.82 -29.20 16.11
N GLN A 902 31.81 -28.00 16.68
CA GLN A 902 32.97 -27.36 17.30
C GLN A 902 32.68 -26.98 18.75
N GLU A 903 33.74 -26.68 19.51
CA GLU A 903 33.54 -26.12 20.84
C GLU A 903 32.80 -24.76 20.77
N PRO A 904 31.93 -24.43 21.75
CA PRO A 904 31.14 -23.19 21.75
C PRO A 904 31.99 -21.91 21.81
N ALA A 905 33.26 -22.04 22.17
CA ALA A 905 34.24 -20.97 22.06
C ALA A 905 35.00 -21.15 20.74
N ILE A 906 35.00 -20.13 19.89
CA ILE A 906 36.03 -20.02 18.85
C ILE A 906 37.38 -20.11 19.60
N PRO A 907 38.27 -21.05 19.27
CA PRO A 907 39.53 -21.22 19.98
C PRO A 907 40.25 -19.88 20.11
N SER A 908 40.72 -19.53 21.32
CA SER A 908 41.41 -18.26 21.51
C SER A 908 42.70 -18.27 20.67
N GLY A 909 42.68 -17.57 19.54
CA GLY A 909 43.77 -17.60 18.55
C GLY A 909 43.29 -17.72 17.10
N THR A 910 42.06 -18.15 16.82
CA THR A 910 41.52 -18.18 15.45
C THR A 910 41.19 -16.76 14.99
N ILE A 911 42.16 -16.07 14.42
CA ILE A 911 41.98 -14.75 13.80
C ILE A 911 41.24 -14.96 12.48
N ILE A 912 39.93 -14.69 12.47
CA ILE A 912 39.16 -14.56 11.23
C ILE A 912 39.44 -13.16 10.68
N SER A 913 39.99 -13.07 9.48
CA SER A 913 40.22 -11.79 8.81
C SER A 913 38.90 -11.03 8.66
N ASP A 914 38.91 -9.71 8.88
CA ASP A 914 37.70 -8.90 8.78
C ASP A 914 37.08 -8.95 7.38
N VAL A 915 37.90 -9.11 6.33
CA VAL A 915 37.42 -9.29 4.95
C VAL A 915 36.56 -10.56 4.80
N LEU A 916 36.72 -11.55 5.68
CA LEU A 916 35.87 -12.74 5.76
C LEU A 916 34.66 -12.52 6.66
N LYS A 917 34.80 -11.79 7.78
CA LYS A 917 33.67 -11.44 8.66
C LYS A 917 32.59 -10.67 7.90
N VAL A 918 33.01 -9.81 6.99
CA VAL A 918 32.13 -9.11 6.06
C VAL A 918 31.19 -10.06 5.33
N TYR A 919 31.69 -11.20 4.83
CA TYR A 919 30.86 -12.18 4.14
C TYR A 919 29.73 -12.73 5.03
N VAL A 920 30.00 -12.92 6.33
CA VAL A 920 29.02 -13.42 7.29
C VAL A 920 28.08 -12.33 7.79
N LEU A 921 28.60 -11.14 8.07
CA LEU A 921 27.83 -9.98 8.53
C LEU A 921 26.84 -9.47 7.48
N ASP A 922 27.04 -9.84 6.23
CA ASP A 922 26.24 -9.48 5.06
C ASP A 922 24.99 -10.36 4.83
N GLN A 923 24.65 -11.25 5.77
CA GLN A 923 23.57 -12.23 5.56
C GLN A 923 22.26 -11.90 6.28
N PRO A 924 21.09 -11.96 5.59
CA PRO A 924 19.78 -11.76 6.21
C PRO A 924 19.36 -13.02 6.96
N PHE A 925 19.83 -13.15 8.19
CA PHE A 925 19.47 -14.28 9.03
C PHE A 925 18.08 -14.12 9.65
N VAL A 926 17.36 -15.23 9.75
CA VAL A 926 16.04 -15.36 10.38
C VAL A 926 16.15 -16.25 11.62
N LYS A 927 15.38 -15.91 12.65
CA LYS A 927 15.21 -16.70 13.88
C LYS A 927 13.75 -17.09 14.02
N PRO A 928 13.38 -18.38 13.87
CA PRO A 928 12.00 -18.82 14.07
C PRO A 928 11.55 -18.58 15.51
N PRO A 929 10.23 -18.52 15.79
CA PRO A 929 9.70 -18.16 17.12
C PRO A 929 10.29 -18.96 18.28
N LYS A 930 10.57 -20.25 18.08
CA LYS A 930 11.20 -21.10 19.12
C LYS A 930 12.59 -20.64 19.55
N CYS A 931 13.32 -19.90 18.69
CA CYS A 931 14.64 -19.37 18.99
C CYS A 931 14.63 -18.10 19.85
N HIS A 932 13.48 -17.43 20.01
CA HIS A 932 13.40 -16.12 20.70
C HIS A 932 13.70 -16.21 22.20
N HIS A 933 13.51 -17.39 22.81
CA HIS A 933 13.80 -17.64 24.22
C HIS A 933 15.15 -18.38 24.43
N CYS A 934 15.95 -18.52 23.38
CA CYS A 934 17.24 -19.19 23.45
C CYS A 934 18.26 -18.36 24.24
N ARG A 935 19.07 -18.99 25.09
CA ARG A 935 20.17 -18.32 25.83
C ARG A 935 21.20 -17.64 24.91
N TRP A 936 21.26 -18.08 23.65
CA TRP A 936 22.17 -17.57 22.64
C TRP A 936 21.51 -16.59 21.66
N VAL A 937 20.25 -16.19 21.88
CA VAL A 937 19.48 -15.38 20.92
C VAL A 937 20.20 -14.11 20.48
N GLU A 938 20.89 -13.43 21.41
CA GLU A 938 21.64 -12.19 21.14
C GLU A 938 22.95 -12.41 20.37
N ARG A 939 23.56 -13.60 20.49
CA ARG A 939 24.86 -13.93 19.88
C ARG A 939 24.76 -14.79 18.63
N CYS A 940 23.62 -15.46 18.45
CA CYS A 940 23.38 -16.34 17.33
C CYS A 940 22.94 -15.53 16.11
N SER A 941 23.57 -15.77 14.97
CA SER A 941 23.15 -15.15 13.70
C SER A 941 21.74 -15.61 13.32
N GLY A 942 21.47 -16.92 13.39
CA GLY A 942 20.21 -17.53 12.95
C GLY A 942 20.45 -18.43 11.74
N THR A 943 19.42 -18.66 10.92
CA THR A 943 19.50 -19.39 9.64
C THR A 943 18.97 -18.51 8.51
N PHE A 944 18.80 -19.04 7.30
CA PHE A 944 18.27 -18.31 6.15
C PHE A 944 16.78 -18.64 5.93
N GLY A 945 15.97 -17.66 5.52
CA GLY A 945 14.55 -17.88 5.18
C GLY A 945 14.34 -19.03 4.18
N PRO A 946 15.02 -19.03 3.01
CA PRO A 946 14.90 -20.12 2.03
C PRO A 946 15.27 -21.51 2.57
N TYR A 947 16.14 -21.58 3.58
CA TYR A 947 16.46 -22.84 4.24
C TYR A 947 15.26 -23.35 5.06
N LEU A 948 14.65 -22.46 5.86
CA LEU A 948 13.46 -22.76 6.65
C LEU A 948 12.27 -23.17 5.78
N ASP A 949 12.08 -22.49 4.65
CA ASP A 949 10.99 -22.81 3.72
C ASP A 949 11.13 -24.24 3.16
N ARG A 950 12.36 -24.72 2.98
CA ARG A 950 12.63 -26.05 2.42
C ARG A 950 12.69 -27.17 3.46
N TYR A 951 13.35 -26.94 4.59
CA TYR A 951 13.67 -27.98 5.57
C TYR A 951 12.91 -27.84 6.89
N GLY A 952 12.13 -26.77 7.06
CA GLY A 952 11.50 -26.42 8.34
C GLY A 952 12.53 -25.93 9.36
N ASP A 953 12.07 -25.75 10.60
CA ASP A 953 12.94 -25.31 11.69
C ASP A 953 13.39 -26.44 12.63
N ASP A 954 12.92 -27.68 12.46
CA ASP A 954 13.08 -28.81 13.40
C ASP A 954 14.53 -29.08 13.83
N GLU A 955 15.50 -28.87 12.95
CA GLU A 955 16.92 -29.07 13.22
C GLU A 955 17.52 -28.01 14.16
N LEU A 956 16.84 -26.88 14.34
CA LEU A 956 17.24 -25.84 15.27
C LEU A 956 16.76 -26.20 16.67
N ILE A 957 17.71 -26.38 17.59
CA ILE A 957 17.46 -26.77 18.98
C ILE A 957 17.88 -25.61 19.90
N PRO A 958 16.97 -24.67 20.20
CA PRO A 958 17.20 -23.59 21.16
C PRO A 958 17.67 -24.14 22.52
N GLN A 959 18.67 -23.50 23.09
CA GLN A 959 19.17 -23.87 24.42
C GLN A 959 18.49 -23.03 25.49
N ALA A 960 17.94 -23.69 26.51
CA ALA A 960 17.30 -23.01 27.63
C ALA A 960 18.27 -22.05 28.34
N ALA A 961 17.77 -20.88 28.73
CA ALA A 961 18.50 -19.98 29.61
C ALA A 961 18.80 -20.73 30.93
N PRO A 962 20.04 -20.65 31.47
CA PRO A 962 20.30 -21.20 32.78
C PRO A 962 19.34 -20.55 33.79
N ALA A 963 18.69 -21.36 34.63
CA ALA A 963 17.89 -20.84 35.73
C ALA A 963 18.76 -19.84 36.50
N SER A 964 18.27 -18.60 36.64
CA SER A 964 18.99 -17.54 37.34
C SER A 964 19.46 -18.07 38.70
N ARG A 965 20.77 -18.26 38.87
CA ARG A 965 21.33 -18.37 40.20
C ARG A 965 21.13 -16.99 40.82
N SER A 966 20.20 -16.90 41.77
CA SER A 966 20.03 -15.74 42.62
C SER A 966 21.34 -15.46 43.34
N HIS A 967 22.11 -14.46 42.87
CA HIS A 967 23.10 -13.73 43.66
C HIS A 967 23.25 -12.32 43.11
#